data_AF-A0A831MA34-F1
#
_entry.id   AF-A0A831MA34-F1
#
_cell.length_a   1.000
_cell.length_b   1.000
_cell.length_c   1.000
_cell.angle_alpha   90.00
_cell.angle_beta   90.00
_cell.angle_gamma   90.00
#
_symmetry.space_group_name_H-M   'P 1'
#
loop_
_entity.id
_entity.type
_entity.pdbx_description
1 polymer ?
#
loop_
_entity_poly.entity_id
_entity_poly.type
_entity_poly.pdbx_seq_one_letter_code
_entity_poly.pdbx_strand_id
1 'polypeptide(L)'
;MRQHRFETRGGIAVTRTISKIPYKKGLRAILRQLDSRRGVYLSSGYEYPGRYSRWDVASVCPPMEIVGRGRVLEFRALNQRGETLCEIFLRRLRGHEHWAAIETMPGGWKGTLKPLPALFSEEERSRQPSAFSILRAILAEFKETGDGRLALVGAFGYDLLFQFDPIELKLPRGGAKDLHLYLCDDICFMDRKKEQIERYQYDFEFEGLTTKDLPREGAEVAPHPDTGTGEITCDHTPEEYMAGVEKVRQGMKRGDYYEVVLRQKFRAPYSGSVATLFEKIQTASPSPYEFLIQFGEEQLVGASPEMFVRVEGGRVETCPISGTARRTGDPMRDAENIRELLASLKEESELTMCTDVDRNDKSRVSVPGSVQVIGRRLIESYAGVFHTVDHVESMLDEGMDALDAFLTHMWAVTVIGAPKKAAAQEIENTEKDARGWYGGAVGMISLNGDINTGILIRTVHLRNGIAEYPVGATLLYDSIPASEELKTRQKATGFFRVMAETRGEKKQKAPKQEKVGAGVKMLLVDNDDCFIHTLANYARQTGAEVVTYRAGFPLELIEQIQPDLILISPGPGRPSDFGVPDVVRHAAGLGVPVFGVCLGLQGIVEAFGGELGVLDYPMHGKPSMVKHRGVGVFEGLPEEVKVGRYHSLYALPEKLPAVLEVTAESEDGIIMGVRHKTLPVEGVQFHPESLLSLEGGAGFRMIENVVRASKAVRQER
;
A
#
# COMPACT_ATOMS: atom_id res chain seq x y z
N MET A 1 8.56 -9.18 -38.65
CA MET A 1 9.16 -7.94 -38.12
C MET A 1 8.70 -6.79 -39.00
N ARG A 2 8.44 -5.61 -38.44
CA ARG A 2 8.08 -4.41 -39.20
C ARG A 2 9.19 -3.38 -39.02
N GLN A 3 9.69 -2.81 -40.10
CA GLN A 3 10.70 -1.76 -40.07
C GLN A 3 10.10 -0.42 -40.49
N HIS A 4 10.47 0.64 -39.80
CA HIS A 4 10.09 2.00 -40.12
C HIS A 4 11.31 2.91 -39.97
N ARG A 5 11.62 3.70 -41.00
CA ARG A 5 12.73 4.63 -41.01
C ARG A 5 12.18 6.05 -41.01
N PHE A 6 12.70 6.90 -40.14
CA PHE A 6 12.37 8.31 -40.03
C PHE A 6 13.64 9.12 -39.76
N GLU A 7 13.56 10.44 -39.92
CA GLU A 7 14.67 11.36 -39.70
C GLU A 7 14.30 12.33 -38.58
N THR A 8 15.24 12.59 -37.67
CA THR A 8 15.07 13.59 -36.61
C THR A 8 15.24 15.00 -37.16
N ARG A 9 14.84 16.02 -36.39
CA ARG A 9 14.99 17.43 -36.79
C ARG A 9 16.44 17.81 -37.13
N GLY A 10 17.41 17.25 -36.42
CA GLY A 10 18.84 17.46 -36.66
C GLY A 10 19.49 16.50 -37.65
N GLY A 11 18.72 15.71 -38.41
CA GLY A 11 19.23 14.87 -39.50
C GLY A 11 19.71 13.47 -39.09
N ILE A 12 19.38 12.99 -37.90
CA ILE A 12 19.69 11.61 -37.48
C ILE A 12 18.66 10.69 -38.11
N ALA A 13 19.08 9.81 -39.01
CA ALA A 13 18.22 8.79 -39.56
C ALA A 13 18.09 7.63 -38.56
N VAL A 14 16.86 7.32 -38.16
CA VAL A 14 16.55 6.27 -37.20
C VAL A 14 15.74 5.17 -37.89
N THR A 15 16.23 3.93 -37.80
CA THR A 15 15.50 2.74 -38.25
C THR A 15 14.98 1.99 -37.04
N ARG A 16 13.65 1.96 -36.89
CA ARG A 16 12.94 1.22 -35.85
C ARG A 16 12.48 -0.13 -36.37
N THR A 17 12.86 -1.21 -35.69
CA THR A 17 12.39 -2.57 -35.95
C THR A 17 11.47 -3.03 -34.82
N ILE A 18 10.24 -3.43 -35.16
CA ILE A 18 9.25 -3.96 -34.23
C ILE A 18 9.10 -5.47 -34.43
N SER A 19 9.18 -6.21 -33.33
CA SER A 19 8.95 -7.66 -33.28
C SER A 19 8.01 -8.01 -32.12
N LYS A 20 7.33 -9.15 -32.23
CA LYS A 20 6.44 -9.66 -31.17
C LYS A 20 7.13 -10.80 -30.43
N ILE A 21 7.03 -10.80 -29.11
CA ILE A 21 7.47 -11.90 -28.26
C ILE A 21 6.20 -12.64 -27.79
N PRO A 22 6.16 -14.00 -27.82
CA PRO A 22 5.03 -14.73 -27.27
C PRO A 22 4.79 -14.38 -25.80
N TYR A 23 3.57 -13.95 -25.46
CA TYR A 23 3.22 -13.52 -24.09
C TYR A 23 3.53 -14.57 -23.02
N LYS A 24 3.34 -15.86 -23.32
CA LYS A 24 3.69 -16.99 -22.44
C LYS A 24 5.16 -17.00 -21.99
N LYS A 25 6.07 -16.40 -22.76
CA LYS A 25 7.49 -16.28 -22.36
C LYS A 25 7.71 -15.19 -21.31
N GLY A 26 6.82 -14.21 -21.21
CA GLY A 26 6.95 -13.04 -20.34
C GLY A 26 8.26 -12.28 -20.57
N LEU A 27 8.63 -11.44 -19.60
CA LEU A 27 9.93 -10.75 -19.56
C LEU A 27 10.89 -11.30 -18.49
N ARG A 28 10.56 -12.43 -17.86
CA ARG A 28 11.39 -13.03 -16.79
C ARG A 28 12.80 -13.36 -17.23
N ALA A 29 13.00 -13.79 -18.48
CA ALA A 29 14.34 -14.04 -19.01
C ALA A 29 15.20 -12.77 -19.12
N ILE A 30 14.57 -11.60 -19.34
CA ILE A 30 15.25 -10.30 -19.34
C ILE A 30 15.54 -9.90 -17.88
N LEU A 31 14.57 -10.09 -16.98
CA LEU A 31 14.77 -9.84 -15.55
C LEU A 31 15.98 -10.61 -14.99
N ARG A 32 16.15 -11.89 -15.33
CA ARG A 32 17.31 -12.69 -14.90
C ARG A 32 18.65 -12.21 -15.47
N GLN A 33 18.65 -11.59 -16.65
CA GLN A 33 19.88 -11.01 -17.20
C GLN A 33 20.37 -9.80 -16.38
N LEU A 34 19.49 -9.12 -15.63
CA LEU A 34 19.87 -8.01 -14.76
C LEU A 34 20.68 -8.44 -13.53
N ASP A 35 20.80 -9.74 -13.26
CA ASP A 35 21.73 -10.27 -12.25
C ASP A 35 23.19 -10.09 -12.69
N SER A 36 23.48 -10.03 -14.00
CA SER A 36 24.85 -9.92 -14.53
C SER A 36 25.04 -8.85 -15.61
N ARG A 37 24.00 -8.09 -15.97
CA ARG A 37 24.07 -7.09 -17.05
C ARG A 37 23.36 -5.80 -16.67
N ARG A 38 23.92 -4.67 -17.09
CA ARG A 38 23.27 -3.35 -16.98
C ARG A 38 21.94 -3.33 -17.71
N GLY A 39 20.99 -2.61 -17.14
CA GLY A 39 19.65 -2.48 -17.71
C GLY A 39 18.60 -2.07 -16.69
N VAL A 40 17.36 -2.14 -17.13
CA VAL A 40 16.19 -1.68 -16.40
C VAL A 40 15.05 -2.67 -16.54
N TYR A 41 14.26 -2.81 -15.48
CA TYR A 41 12.96 -3.44 -15.48
C TYR A 41 12.02 -2.52 -14.72
N LEU A 42 10.99 -2.02 -15.40
CA LEU A 42 9.91 -1.22 -14.83
C LEU A 42 8.61 -2.02 -14.93
N SER A 43 7.76 -1.95 -13.91
CA SER A 43 6.48 -2.65 -13.87
C SER A 43 5.44 -1.81 -13.14
N SER A 44 4.19 -1.98 -13.55
CA SER A 44 3.03 -1.59 -12.77
C SER A 44 2.26 -2.84 -12.39
N GLY A 45 2.41 -3.28 -11.13
CA GLY A 45 1.72 -4.44 -10.58
C GLY A 45 0.29 -4.14 -10.11
N TYR A 46 -0.08 -2.87 -10.09
CA TYR A 46 -1.33 -2.35 -9.54
C TYR A 46 -2.27 -1.87 -10.65
N GLU A 47 -3.58 -2.05 -10.46
CA GLU A 47 -4.60 -1.57 -11.38
C GLU A 47 -5.57 -0.68 -10.61
N TYR A 48 -5.74 0.55 -11.09
CA TYR A 48 -6.74 1.48 -10.58
C TYR A 48 -7.45 2.12 -11.77
N PRO A 49 -8.78 1.95 -11.91
CA PRO A 49 -9.52 2.43 -13.07
C PRO A 49 -9.23 3.90 -13.38
N GLY A 50 -8.93 4.21 -14.64
CA GLY A 50 -8.66 5.56 -15.11
C GLY A 50 -7.29 6.14 -14.73
N ARG A 51 -6.50 5.46 -13.90
CA ARG A 51 -5.21 5.98 -13.39
C ARG A 51 -4.02 5.07 -13.65
N TYR A 52 -4.10 3.81 -13.22
CA TYR A 52 -3.03 2.83 -13.34
C TYR A 52 -3.49 1.61 -14.12
N SER A 53 -2.67 1.18 -15.08
CA SER A 53 -2.86 -0.07 -15.82
C SER A 53 -1.65 -0.97 -15.59
N ARG A 54 -1.83 -2.27 -15.76
CA ARG A 54 -0.76 -3.24 -15.53
C ARG A 54 0.09 -3.45 -16.78
N TRP A 55 1.39 -3.23 -16.65
CA TRP A 55 2.37 -3.33 -17.73
C TRP A 55 3.76 -3.65 -17.20
N ASP A 56 4.65 -4.09 -18.09
CA ASP A 56 6.10 -4.20 -17.83
C ASP A 56 6.89 -3.58 -18.98
N VAL A 57 8.01 -2.95 -18.66
CA VAL A 57 8.98 -2.42 -19.62
C VAL A 57 10.36 -2.88 -19.21
N ALA A 58 11.10 -3.52 -20.11
CA ALA A 58 12.44 -4.02 -19.78
C ALA A 58 13.43 -3.79 -20.92
N SER A 59 14.67 -3.47 -20.57
CA SER A 59 15.79 -3.29 -21.49
C SER A 59 17.08 -3.74 -20.81
N VAL A 60 17.98 -4.37 -21.58
CA VAL A 60 19.28 -4.89 -21.12
C VAL A 60 20.35 -4.48 -22.11
N CYS A 61 21.59 -4.38 -21.63
CA CYS A 61 22.74 -3.93 -22.42
C CYS A 61 22.50 -2.56 -23.12
N PRO A 62 22.06 -1.52 -22.38
CA PRO A 62 21.88 -0.20 -22.98
C PRO A 62 23.22 0.27 -23.60
N PRO A 63 23.21 0.90 -24.78
CA PRO A 63 24.42 1.33 -25.46
C PRO A 63 25.20 2.39 -24.70
N MET A 64 24.51 3.30 -24.01
CA MET A 64 25.15 4.42 -23.32
C MET A 64 24.37 4.85 -22.08
N GLU A 65 25.05 5.58 -21.21
CA GLU A 65 24.49 6.22 -20.02
C GLU A 65 24.79 7.72 -19.97
N ILE A 66 23.89 8.46 -19.32
CA ILE A 66 24.01 9.87 -19.00
C ILE A 66 24.05 10.00 -17.48
N VAL A 67 25.15 10.50 -16.92
CA VAL A 67 25.37 10.59 -15.47
C VAL A 67 25.62 12.04 -15.06
N GLY A 68 24.84 12.56 -14.12
CA GLY A 68 24.95 13.92 -13.62
C GLY A 68 25.50 13.98 -12.20
N ARG A 69 26.40 14.94 -11.94
CA ARG A 69 26.91 15.30 -10.61
C ARG A 69 27.13 16.81 -10.52
N GLY A 70 26.31 17.50 -9.74
CA GLY A 70 26.28 18.95 -9.68
C GLY A 70 26.16 19.54 -11.08
N ARG A 71 27.14 20.34 -11.49
CA ARG A 71 27.16 21.01 -12.80
C ARG A 71 27.82 20.19 -13.90
N VAL A 72 28.21 18.95 -13.66
CA VAL A 72 28.84 18.07 -14.66
C VAL A 72 27.86 17.02 -15.14
N LEU A 73 27.76 16.87 -16.46
CA LEU A 73 26.98 15.83 -17.13
C LEU A 73 27.91 15.00 -18.01
N GLU A 74 27.90 13.69 -17.83
CA GLU A 74 28.77 12.75 -18.53
C GLU A 74 27.95 11.84 -19.45
N PHE A 75 28.39 11.72 -20.69
CA PHE A 75 27.86 10.78 -21.69
C PHE A 75 28.89 9.68 -21.87
N ARG A 76 28.53 8.46 -21.47
CA ARG A 76 29.46 7.32 -21.43
C ARG A 76 28.92 6.16 -22.27
N ALA A 77 29.76 5.65 -23.16
CA ALA A 77 29.50 4.44 -23.91
C ALA A 77 29.65 3.21 -23.01
N LEU A 78 28.78 2.24 -23.21
CA LEU A 78 28.78 0.94 -22.53
C LEU A 78 29.10 -0.21 -23.48
N ASN A 79 29.06 0.06 -24.79
CA ASN A 79 29.46 -0.83 -25.89
C ASN A 79 29.77 -0.01 -27.15
N GLN A 80 30.12 -0.69 -28.25
CA GLN A 80 30.49 -0.06 -29.52
C GLN A 80 29.37 0.80 -30.14
N ARG A 81 28.10 0.43 -29.91
CA ARG A 81 26.93 1.23 -30.32
C ARG A 81 26.90 2.54 -29.54
N GLY A 82 27.20 2.47 -28.24
CA GLY A 82 27.37 3.62 -27.36
C GLY A 82 28.44 4.58 -27.81
N GLU A 83 29.58 4.11 -28.28
CA GLU A 83 30.66 4.98 -28.78
C GLU A 83 30.17 5.81 -29.96
N THR A 84 29.46 5.16 -30.89
CA THR A 84 28.83 5.82 -32.04
C THR A 84 27.79 6.85 -31.59
N LEU A 85 26.90 6.47 -30.66
CA LEU A 85 25.85 7.37 -30.16
C LEU A 85 26.40 8.55 -29.36
N CYS A 86 27.42 8.34 -28.53
CA CYS A 86 28.11 9.40 -27.81
C CYS A 86 28.70 10.43 -28.77
N GLU A 87 29.32 9.98 -29.87
CA GLU A 87 29.85 10.86 -30.92
C GLU A 87 28.74 11.63 -31.65
N ILE A 88 27.62 10.96 -32.00
CA ILE A 88 26.45 11.63 -32.60
C ILE A 88 25.95 12.74 -31.66
N PHE A 89 25.74 12.43 -30.39
CA PHE A 89 25.27 13.42 -29.41
C PHE A 89 26.31 14.51 -29.14
N LEU A 90 27.60 14.22 -29.16
CA LEU A 90 28.64 15.24 -29.06
C LEU A 90 28.50 16.26 -30.20
N ARG A 91 28.36 15.79 -31.45
CA ARG A 91 28.20 16.67 -32.62
C ARG A 91 26.94 17.52 -32.53
N ARG A 92 25.83 16.94 -32.07
CA ARG A 92 24.55 17.65 -31.91
C ARG A 92 24.54 18.65 -30.75
N LEU A 93 25.18 18.30 -29.63
CA LEU A 93 25.05 19.05 -28.38
C LEU A 93 26.23 19.98 -28.09
N ARG A 94 27.37 19.85 -28.77
CA ARG A 94 28.58 20.65 -28.47
C ARG A 94 28.37 22.17 -28.53
N GLY A 95 27.47 22.63 -29.38
CA GLY A 95 27.15 24.05 -29.58
C GLY A 95 26.06 24.58 -28.66
N HIS A 96 25.52 23.76 -27.75
CA HIS A 96 24.42 24.17 -26.89
C HIS A 96 24.86 25.28 -25.91
N GLU A 97 24.05 26.33 -25.80
CA GLU A 97 24.42 27.57 -25.11
C GLU A 97 24.65 27.41 -23.60
N HIS A 98 24.09 26.38 -22.96
CA HIS A 98 24.24 26.13 -21.52
C HIS A 98 25.54 25.40 -21.13
N TRP A 99 26.37 25.02 -22.09
CA TRP A 99 27.71 24.52 -21.80
C TRP A 99 28.66 25.67 -21.44
N ALA A 100 29.42 25.49 -20.37
CA ALA A 100 30.60 26.29 -20.05
C ALA A 100 31.85 25.68 -20.69
N ALA A 101 31.97 24.35 -20.66
CA ALA A 101 33.08 23.61 -21.24
C ALA A 101 32.65 22.18 -21.59
N ILE A 102 33.35 21.57 -22.55
CA ILE A 102 33.20 20.15 -22.92
C ILE A 102 34.58 19.53 -23.04
N GLU A 103 34.74 18.33 -22.50
CA GLU A 103 35.97 17.55 -22.53
C GLU A 103 35.65 16.13 -23.02
N THR A 104 36.41 15.65 -24.01
CA THR A 104 36.34 14.25 -24.45
C THR A 104 37.08 13.35 -23.46
N MET A 105 36.59 12.13 -23.26
CA MET A 105 37.20 11.12 -22.41
C MET A 105 37.16 9.76 -23.10
N PRO A 106 37.96 8.77 -22.68
CA PRO A 106 37.87 7.42 -23.24
C PRO A 106 36.43 6.88 -23.14
N GLY A 107 35.86 6.46 -24.27
CA GLY A 107 34.49 5.95 -24.33
C GLY A 107 33.40 7.00 -24.11
N GLY A 108 33.66 8.31 -24.24
CA GLY A 108 32.61 9.30 -24.08
C GLY A 108 33.07 10.76 -23.99
N TRP A 109 32.26 11.59 -23.37
CA TRP A 109 32.57 12.99 -23.13
C TRP A 109 31.82 13.51 -21.90
N LYS A 110 32.35 14.55 -21.27
CA LYS A 110 31.71 15.26 -20.16
C LYS A 110 31.55 16.72 -20.52
N GLY A 111 30.43 17.30 -20.12
CA GLY A 111 30.17 18.73 -20.24
C GLY A 111 29.98 19.34 -18.85
N THR A 112 30.52 20.55 -18.68
CA THR A 112 30.29 21.38 -17.49
C THR A 112 29.28 22.45 -17.86
N LEU A 113 28.18 22.54 -17.11
CA LEU A 113 27.11 23.50 -17.31
C LEU A 113 27.51 24.88 -16.75
N LYS A 114 27.10 25.95 -17.44
CA LYS A 114 27.24 27.34 -16.94
C LYS A 114 26.61 27.49 -15.55
N PRO A 115 27.13 28.36 -14.65
CA PRO A 115 26.47 28.59 -13.37
C PRO A 115 25.06 29.15 -13.55
N LEU A 116 24.23 29.03 -12.52
CA LEU A 116 22.93 29.70 -12.47
C LEU A 116 23.17 31.23 -12.54
N PRO A 117 22.44 31.97 -13.39
CA PRO A 117 22.48 33.43 -13.37
C PRO A 117 22.09 33.97 -11.98
N ALA A 118 22.67 35.11 -11.59
CA ALA A 118 22.37 35.73 -10.30
C ALA A 118 20.93 36.24 -10.20
N LEU A 119 20.34 36.63 -11.33
CA LEU A 119 18.98 37.16 -11.43
C LEU A 119 18.30 36.60 -12.69
N PHE A 120 17.09 36.08 -12.52
CA PHE A 120 16.18 35.64 -13.57
C PHE A 120 14.76 35.68 -13.00
N SER A 121 13.74 35.67 -13.86
CA SER A 121 12.34 35.63 -13.43
C SER A 121 11.94 34.23 -12.95
N GLU A 122 11.01 34.11 -12.00
CA GLU A 122 10.62 32.80 -11.45
C GLU A 122 9.96 31.88 -12.48
N GLU A 123 9.36 32.48 -13.50
CA GLU A 123 8.78 31.84 -14.68
C GLU A 123 9.86 31.16 -15.54
N GLU A 124 11.09 31.68 -15.53
CA GLU A 124 12.22 31.13 -16.29
C GLU A 124 13.03 30.09 -15.48
N ARG A 125 12.64 29.77 -14.24
CA ARG A 125 13.41 28.87 -13.36
C ARG A 125 13.72 27.51 -14.00
N SER A 126 12.73 26.88 -14.64
CA SER A 126 12.90 25.58 -15.31
C SER A 126 13.72 25.65 -16.61
N ARG A 127 13.99 26.86 -17.11
CA ARG A 127 14.78 27.13 -18.31
C ARG A 127 16.24 27.47 -18.01
N GLN A 128 16.58 27.71 -16.75
CA GLN A 128 17.96 28.01 -16.37
C GLN A 128 18.91 26.85 -16.71
N PRO A 129 20.21 27.13 -16.93
CA PRO A 129 21.21 26.11 -17.21
C PRO A 129 21.12 24.96 -16.21
N SER A 130 20.93 23.74 -16.68
CA SER A 130 20.85 22.53 -15.86
C SER A 130 21.04 21.29 -16.72
N ALA A 131 21.14 20.11 -16.09
CA ALA A 131 21.12 18.84 -16.82
C ALA A 131 19.89 18.72 -17.74
N PHE A 132 18.75 19.27 -17.30
CA PHE A 132 17.50 19.24 -18.06
C PHE A 132 17.51 20.10 -19.31
N SER A 133 18.32 21.15 -19.38
CA SER A 133 18.50 21.88 -20.63
C SER A 133 19.07 20.98 -21.74
N ILE A 134 20.01 20.11 -21.37
CA ILE A 134 20.66 19.19 -22.31
C ILE A 134 19.74 18.03 -22.64
N LEU A 135 19.05 17.46 -21.64
CA LEU A 135 18.02 16.46 -21.88
C LEU A 135 16.92 17.00 -22.81
N ARG A 136 16.48 18.24 -22.59
CA ARG A 136 15.51 18.93 -23.44
C ARG A 136 15.98 19.08 -24.88
N ALA A 137 17.27 19.39 -25.10
CA ALA A 137 17.85 19.43 -26.43
C ALA A 137 17.82 18.06 -27.12
N ILE A 138 18.07 16.97 -26.37
CA ILE A 138 17.92 15.61 -26.88
C ILE A 138 16.45 15.34 -27.24
N LEU A 139 15.49 15.63 -26.37
CA LEU A 139 14.07 15.42 -26.68
C LEU A 139 13.61 16.23 -27.91
N ALA A 140 14.08 17.47 -28.05
CA ALA A 140 13.75 18.33 -29.17
C ALA A 140 14.20 17.77 -30.53
N GLU A 141 15.26 16.96 -30.57
CA GLU A 141 15.68 16.24 -31.78
C GLU A 141 14.61 15.25 -32.25
N PHE A 142 13.99 14.51 -31.32
CA PHE A 142 13.10 13.38 -31.62
C PHE A 142 11.61 13.71 -31.53
N LYS A 143 11.23 14.87 -30.99
CA LYS A 143 9.82 15.25 -30.74
C LYS A 143 8.91 15.08 -31.95
N GLU A 144 9.35 15.51 -33.13
CA GLU A 144 8.56 15.49 -34.38
C GLU A 144 8.38 14.08 -34.98
N THR A 145 9.11 13.08 -34.48
CA THR A 145 9.02 11.69 -34.96
C THR A 145 7.76 10.98 -34.48
N GLY A 146 7.14 11.48 -33.41
CA GLY A 146 5.97 10.84 -32.77
C GLY A 146 6.26 9.49 -32.11
N ASP A 147 7.53 9.10 -31.96
CA ASP A 147 7.91 7.82 -31.36
C ASP A 147 7.95 7.87 -29.83
N GLY A 148 6.91 7.34 -29.18
CA GLY A 148 6.84 7.23 -27.71
C GLY A 148 7.47 5.97 -27.12
N ARG A 149 8.27 5.20 -27.87
CA ARG A 149 8.84 3.92 -27.42
C ARG A 149 10.35 3.94 -27.26
N LEU A 150 11.07 4.86 -27.91
CA LEU A 150 12.47 5.14 -27.61
C LEU A 150 12.56 6.05 -26.38
N ALA A 151 13.33 5.67 -25.37
CA ALA A 151 13.30 6.36 -24.08
C ALA A 151 14.67 6.42 -23.39
N LEU A 152 14.83 7.47 -22.57
CA LEU A 152 15.81 7.54 -21.50
C LEU A 152 15.18 6.97 -20.22
N VAL A 153 15.79 5.95 -19.62
CA VAL A 153 15.24 5.26 -18.45
C VAL A 153 16.26 5.23 -17.32
N GLY A 154 15.84 5.59 -16.11
CA GLY A 154 16.75 5.57 -14.97
C GLY A 154 16.20 6.31 -13.75
N ALA A 155 17.10 6.95 -13.01
CA ALA A 155 16.81 7.58 -11.72
C ALA A 155 17.35 9.01 -11.64
N PHE A 156 16.69 9.81 -10.80
CA PHE A 156 16.96 11.20 -10.48
C PHE A 156 17.15 11.30 -8.97
N GLY A 157 18.32 11.74 -8.53
CA GLY A 157 18.70 11.86 -7.13
C GLY A 157 18.16 13.14 -6.48
N TYR A 158 18.00 13.12 -5.16
CA TYR A 158 17.43 14.22 -4.38
C TYR A 158 18.20 15.54 -4.58
N ASP A 159 19.53 15.48 -4.61
CA ASP A 159 20.41 16.65 -4.70
C ASP A 159 20.28 17.40 -6.04
N LEU A 160 19.59 16.84 -7.04
CA LEU A 160 19.22 17.51 -8.28
C LEU A 160 18.43 18.81 -8.03
N LEU A 161 17.67 18.87 -6.91
CA LEU A 161 16.97 20.06 -6.44
C LEU A 161 17.91 21.26 -6.28
N PHE A 162 19.15 21.04 -5.83
CA PHE A 162 20.10 22.12 -5.52
C PHE A 162 20.68 22.79 -6.76
N GLN A 163 20.40 22.25 -7.96
CA GLN A 163 20.68 22.94 -9.21
C GLN A 163 19.69 24.08 -9.48
N PHE A 164 18.55 24.11 -8.78
CA PHE A 164 17.43 25.03 -9.00
C PHE A 164 17.10 25.86 -7.76
N ASP A 165 17.15 25.25 -6.58
CA ASP A 165 16.95 25.90 -5.29
C ASP A 165 18.25 25.83 -4.48
N PRO A 166 19.14 26.83 -4.62
CA PRO A 166 20.41 26.82 -3.89
C PRO A 166 20.14 26.93 -2.37
N ILE A 167 20.76 26.02 -1.62
CA ILE A 167 20.75 25.97 -0.15
C ILE A 167 22.18 25.85 0.38
N GLU A 168 22.37 26.06 1.68
CA GLU A 168 23.66 25.88 2.35
C GLU A 168 23.92 24.37 2.56
N LEU A 169 24.86 23.80 1.80
CA LEU A 169 25.23 22.38 1.89
C LEU A 169 26.17 22.12 3.09
N LYS A 170 25.77 21.21 3.99
CA LYS A 170 26.50 20.81 5.20
C LYS A 170 26.90 19.34 5.22
N LEU A 171 26.13 18.48 4.56
CA LEU A 171 26.32 17.03 4.58
C LEU A 171 27.39 16.56 3.57
N PRO A 172 28.13 15.48 3.85
CA PRO A 172 29.06 14.91 2.87
C PRO A 172 28.30 14.14 1.77
N ARG A 173 28.65 14.36 0.50
CA ARG A 173 28.00 13.69 -0.65
C ARG A 173 28.71 12.43 -1.15
N GLY A 174 30.00 12.24 -0.85
CA GLY A 174 30.73 11.01 -1.20
C GLY A 174 30.68 10.59 -2.68
N GLY A 175 30.49 11.53 -3.61
CA GLY A 175 30.37 11.24 -5.06
C GLY A 175 28.99 10.75 -5.53
N ALA A 176 27.93 11.00 -4.73
CA ALA A 176 26.54 10.74 -5.10
C ALA A 176 26.19 11.29 -6.49
N LYS A 177 25.34 10.57 -7.21
CA LYS A 177 24.83 10.94 -8.53
C LYS A 177 23.53 11.71 -8.35
N ASP A 178 23.36 12.78 -9.12
CA ASP A 178 22.10 13.54 -9.17
C ASP A 178 21.18 12.97 -10.26
N LEU A 179 21.76 12.28 -11.25
CA LEU A 179 21.06 11.75 -12.41
C LEU A 179 21.83 10.52 -12.92
N HIS A 180 21.13 9.44 -13.26
CA HIS A 180 21.69 8.31 -14.02
C HIS A 180 20.62 7.73 -14.94
N LEU A 181 20.74 8.00 -16.24
CA LEU A 181 19.81 7.55 -17.27
C LEU A 181 20.50 6.66 -18.31
N TYR A 182 19.81 5.62 -18.76
CA TYR A 182 20.19 4.80 -19.90
C TYR A 182 19.41 5.21 -21.15
N LEU A 183 20.06 5.29 -22.30
CA LEU A 183 19.35 5.29 -23.58
C LEU A 183 19.04 3.83 -23.96
N CYS A 184 17.76 3.46 -24.00
CA CYS A 184 17.34 2.09 -24.26
C CYS A 184 16.99 1.89 -25.75
N ASP A 185 17.97 1.47 -26.55
CA ASP A 185 17.81 1.22 -27.99
C ASP A 185 17.30 -0.18 -28.34
N ASP A 186 17.14 -1.05 -27.34
CA ASP A 186 16.49 -2.35 -27.41
C ASP A 186 15.61 -2.54 -26.18
N ILE A 187 14.30 -2.42 -26.36
CA ILE A 187 13.34 -2.27 -25.27
C ILE A 187 12.08 -3.09 -25.55
N CYS A 188 11.60 -3.80 -24.53
CA CYS A 188 10.38 -4.59 -24.60
C CYS A 188 9.27 -3.94 -23.78
N PHE A 189 8.08 -3.84 -24.36
CA PHE A 189 6.86 -3.37 -23.70
C PHE A 189 5.87 -4.53 -23.62
N MET A 190 5.42 -4.86 -22.41
CA MET A 190 4.41 -5.86 -22.13
C MET A 190 3.13 -5.18 -21.64
N ASP A 191 2.05 -5.32 -22.39
CA ASP A 191 0.71 -4.92 -21.98
C ASP A 191 0.01 -6.16 -21.39
N ARG A 192 -0.18 -6.19 -20.06
CA ARG A 192 -0.80 -7.34 -19.39
C ARG A 192 -2.29 -7.48 -19.69
N LYS A 193 -2.96 -6.40 -20.07
CA LYS A 193 -4.39 -6.39 -20.39
C LYS A 193 -4.65 -6.89 -21.81
N LYS A 194 -3.79 -6.52 -22.76
CA LYS A 194 -3.86 -7.01 -24.15
C LYS A 194 -3.15 -8.35 -24.36
N GLU A 195 -2.43 -8.83 -23.34
CA GLU A 195 -1.59 -10.04 -23.39
C GLU A 195 -0.59 -9.99 -24.56
N GLN A 196 0.09 -8.85 -24.72
CA GLN A 196 1.01 -8.60 -25.83
C GLN A 196 2.36 -8.15 -25.33
N ILE A 197 3.41 -8.65 -25.98
CA ILE A 197 4.79 -8.19 -25.79
C ILE A 197 5.33 -7.75 -27.14
N GLU A 198 5.74 -6.49 -27.21
CA GLU A 198 6.38 -5.89 -28.37
C GLU A 198 7.80 -5.47 -28.01
N ARG A 199 8.75 -5.84 -28.87
CA ARG A 199 10.16 -5.44 -28.76
C ARG A 199 10.47 -4.44 -29.86
N TYR A 200 11.07 -3.33 -29.45
CA TYR A 200 11.47 -2.22 -30.29
C TYR A 200 13.00 -2.13 -30.29
N GLN A 201 13.58 -2.13 -31.48
CA GLN A 201 15.02 -2.01 -31.68
C GLN A 201 15.32 -0.84 -32.60
N TYR A 202 16.30 -0.02 -32.24
CA TYR A 202 16.62 1.22 -32.94
C TYR A 202 18.05 1.22 -33.46
N ASP A 203 18.21 1.54 -34.73
CA ASP A 203 19.50 1.81 -35.35
C ASP A 203 19.57 3.25 -35.83
N PHE A 204 20.73 3.88 -35.63
CA PHE A 204 20.96 5.30 -35.84
C PHE A 204 22.04 5.50 -36.89
N GLU A 205 21.83 6.46 -37.79
CA GLU A 205 22.77 6.87 -38.83
C GLU A 205 22.87 8.40 -38.85
N PHE A 206 24.08 8.94 -38.81
CA PHE A 206 24.32 10.39 -38.87
C PHE A 206 25.74 10.69 -39.38
N GLU A 207 25.88 11.45 -40.47
CA GLU A 207 27.18 11.91 -40.99
C GLU A 207 28.27 10.81 -41.11
N GLY A 208 27.89 9.63 -41.62
CA GLY A 208 28.79 8.49 -41.79
C GLY A 208 28.98 7.61 -40.54
N LEU A 209 28.44 8.01 -39.38
CA LEU A 209 28.34 7.18 -38.19
C LEU A 209 27.11 6.29 -38.31
N THR A 210 27.22 5.01 -37.93
CA THR A 210 26.09 4.09 -37.94
C THR A 210 26.19 3.07 -36.82
N THR A 211 25.06 2.81 -36.15
CA THR A 211 24.93 1.68 -35.23
C THR A 211 24.42 0.41 -35.93
N LYS A 212 24.06 0.51 -37.21
CA LYS A 212 23.55 -0.64 -37.96
C LYS A 212 24.61 -1.75 -37.99
N ASP A 213 24.16 -2.99 -37.86
CA ASP A 213 25.01 -4.19 -37.85
C ASP A 213 26.01 -4.29 -36.67
N LEU A 214 26.05 -3.30 -35.76
CA LEU A 214 26.80 -3.39 -34.51
C LEU A 214 26.07 -4.26 -33.47
N PRO A 215 26.79 -5.11 -32.72
CA PRO A 215 26.19 -6.03 -31.75
C PRO A 215 25.53 -5.30 -30.58
N ARG A 216 24.39 -5.83 -30.11
CA ARG A 216 23.62 -5.35 -28.94
C ARG A 216 24.04 -6.08 -27.67
N GLU A 217 25.34 -6.10 -27.43
CA GLU A 217 25.97 -6.77 -26.29
C GLU A 217 26.46 -5.75 -25.28
N GLY A 218 26.75 -6.18 -24.06
CA GLY A 218 27.26 -5.31 -23.00
C GLY A 218 28.14 -6.12 -22.04
N ALA A 219 29.06 -5.42 -21.38
CA ALA A 219 29.94 -6.01 -20.39
C ALA A 219 29.13 -6.64 -19.24
N GLU A 220 29.65 -7.75 -18.71
CA GLU A 220 29.10 -8.32 -17.48
C GLU A 220 29.41 -7.41 -16.29
N VAL A 221 28.43 -7.29 -15.42
CA VAL A 221 28.55 -6.60 -14.14
C VAL A 221 29.22 -7.55 -13.15
N ALA A 222 30.19 -7.04 -12.40
CA ALA A 222 30.82 -7.82 -11.34
C ALA A 222 29.75 -8.24 -10.31
N PRO A 223 29.73 -9.52 -9.88
CA PRO A 223 28.81 -9.95 -8.85
C PRO A 223 29.06 -9.14 -7.56
N HIS A 224 28.00 -8.82 -6.84
CA HIS A 224 28.16 -8.17 -5.55
C HIS A 224 28.87 -9.10 -4.57
N PRO A 225 29.72 -8.55 -3.67
CA PRO A 225 30.35 -9.32 -2.63
C PRO A 225 29.29 -10.08 -1.81
N ASP A 226 29.52 -11.38 -1.59
CA ASP A 226 28.72 -12.14 -0.63
C ASP A 226 29.10 -11.69 0.79
N THR A 227 28.31 -10.78 1.34
CA THR A 227 28.46 -10.29 2.72
C THR A 227 27.74 -11.18 3.74
N GLY A 228 27.20 -12.33 3.32
CA GLY A 228 26.36 -13.21 4.12
C GLY A 228 25.02 -12.57 4.53
N THR A 229 24.36 -13.21 5.50
CA THR A 229 23.17 -12.67 6.18
C THR A 229 23.57 -12.08 7.52
N GLY A 230 23.21 -10.83 7.78
CA GLY A 230 23.47 -10.16 9.07
C GLY A 230 22.24 -9.43 9.62
N GLU A 231 22.35 -8.92 10.83
CA GLU A 231 21.29 -8.15 11.51
C GLU A 231 20.92 -6.87 10.75
N ILE A 232 19.67 -6.43 10.92
CA ILE A 232 19.22 -5.15 10.35
C ILE A 232 19.62 -4.07 11.33
N THR A 233 20.44 -3.12 10.90
CA THR A 233 20.85 -1.97 11.70
C THR A 233 20.11 -0.72 11.25
N CYS A 234 20.00 0.27 12.13
CA CYS A 234 19.46 1.59 11.82
C CYS A 234 20.52 2.65 12.15
N ASP A 235 20.56 3.71 11.36
CA ASP A 235 21.46 4.85 11.62
C ASP A 235 21.00 5.75 12.79
N HIS A 236 19.82 5.49 13.35
CA HIS A 236 19.26 6.17 14.52
C HIS A 236 18.87 5.15 15.59
N THR A 237 19.04 5.52 16.86
CA THR A 237 18.22 4.93 17.93
C THR A 237 16.81 5.56 17.91
N PRO A 238 15.79 4.91 18.50
CA PRO A 238 14.46 5.51 18.63
C PRO A 238 14.50 6.91 19.27
N GLU A 239 15.31 7.09 20.31
CA GLU A 239 15.46 8.35 21.04
C GLU A 239 16.06 9.45 20.17
N GLU A 240 17.06 9.12 19.36
CA GLU A 240 17.69 10.06 18.44
C GLU A 240 16.70 10.54 17.37
N TYR A 241 15.91 9.62 16.78
CA TYR A 241 14.89 9.99 15.80
C TYR A 241 13.80 10.87 16.43
N MET A 242 13.32 10.50 17.62
CA MET A 242 12.33 11.28 18.37
C MET A 242 12.84 12.69 18.72
N ALA A 243 14.12 12.84 19.04
CA ALA A 243 14.73 14.15 19.27
C ALA A 243 14.77 15.01 17.99
N GLY A 244 15.04 14.39 16.83
CA GLY A 244 14.94 15.05 15.52
C GLY A 244 13.53 15.54 15.22
N VAL A 245 12.51 14.72 15.53
CA VAL A 245 11.10 15.13 15.41
C VAL A 245 10.80 16.35 16.27
N GLU A 246 11.23 16.34 17.54
CA GLU A 246 10.98 17.46 18.44
C GLU A 246 11.70 18.75 17.98
N LYS A 247 12.93 18.65 17.47
CA LYS A 247 13.65 19.79 16.87
C LYS A 247 12.85 20.43 15.74
N VAL A 248 12.33 19.61 14.83
CA VAL A 248 11.48 20.06 13.72
C VAL A 248 10.20 20.71 14.23
N ARG A 249 9.52 20.12 15.22
CA ARG A 249 8.32 20.72 15.82
C ARG A 249 8.58 22.10 16.42
N GLN A 250 9.73 22.30 17.04
CA GLN A 250 10.11 23.62 17.56
C GLN A 250 10.38 24.63 16.43
N GLY A 251 10.91 24.20 15.28
CA GLY A 251 11.01 25.04 14.08
C GLY A 251 9.66 25.45 13.52
N MET A 252 8.71 24.50 13.45
CA MET A 252 7.32 24.79 13.05
C MET A 252 6.65 25.81 13.97
N LYS A 253 6.85 25.66 15.29
CA LYS A 253 6.30 26.59 16.29
C LYS A 253 6.79 28.03 16.08
N ARG A 254 8.02 28.22 15.59
CA ARG A 254 8.58 29.53 15.27
C ARG A 254 8.10 30.09 13.93
N GLY A 255 7.51 29.25 13.09
CA GLY A 255 7.10 29.61 11.73
C GLY A 255 8.20 29.47 10.68
N ASP A 256 9.24 28.66 10.95
CA ASP A 256 10.34 28.45 10.00
C ASP A 256 9.87 27.62 8.77
N TYR A 257 8.92 26.72 9.00
CA TYR A 257 8.26 25.84 8.03
C TYR A 257 6.99 25.26 8.63
N TYR A 258 6.11 24.67 7.82
CA TYR A 258 4.85 24.05 8.28
C TYR A 258 4.94 22.52 8.33
N GLU A 259 5.74 21.94 7.41
CA GLU A 259 5.90 20.51 7.24
C GLU A 259 7.36 20.19 6.89
N VAL A 260 7.92 19.12 7.47
CA VAL A 260 9.23 18.58 7.09
C VAL A 260 9.17 17.06 7.14
N VAL A 261 9.77 16.39 6.16
CA VAL A 261 9.90 14.93 6.16
C VAL A 261 11.30 14.57 6.61
N LEU A 262 11.44 13.95 7.79
CA LEU A 262 12.72 13.42 8.26
C LEU A 262 12.82 11.92 8.01
N ARG A 263 13.99 11.48 7.52
CA ARG A 263 14.26 10.05 7.30
C ARG A 263 15.14 9.44 8.39
N GLN A 264 15.04 8.12 8.50
CA GLN A 264 16.08 7.24 9.02
C GLN A 264 16.38 6.14 8.00
N LYS A 265 17.50 5.45 8.15
CA LYS A 265 18.00 4.49 7.16
C LYS A 265 18.33 3.16 7.81
N PHE A 266 17.64 2.12 7.34
CA PHE A 266 17.92 0.74 7.70
C PHE A 266 18.96 0.15 6.76
N ARG A 267 19.82 -0.73 7.27
CA ARG A 267 20.85 -1.42 6.48
C ARG A 267 20.90 -2.89 6.84
N ALA A 268 21.16 -3.74 5.86
CA ALA A 268 21.40 -5.16 6.07
C ALA A 268 22.36 -5.72 5.01
N PRO A 269 23.23 -6.68 5.36
CA PRO A 269 23.93 -7.50 4.38
C PRO A 269 22.95 -8.27 3.49
N TYR A 270 23.25 -8.36 2.19
CA TYR A 270 22.44 -9.05 1.20
C TYR A 270 23.31 -9.77 0.17
N SER A 271 23.11 -11.09 0.03
CA SER A 271 23.88 -11.96 -0.85
C SER A 271 23.04 -12.70 -1.91
N GLY A 272 21.76 -12.38 -2.02
CA GLY A 272 20.88 -12.96 -3.04
C GLY A 272 21.00 -12.31 -4.41
N SER A 273 20.29 -12.86 -5.40
CA SER A 273 20.21 -12.27 -6.73
C SER A 273 19.25 -11.06 -6.74
N VAL A 274 19.61 -10.00 -7.48
CA VAL A 274 18.81 -8.76 -7.54
C VAL A 274 17.48 -8.98 -8.24
N ALA A 275 17.43 -9.87 -9.23
CA ALA A 275 16.19 -10.31 -9.85
C ALA A 275 15.25 -10.98 -8.82
N THR A 276 15.80 -11.81 -7.94
CA THR A 276 15.02 -12.48 -6.89
C THR A 276 14.58 -11.49 -5.82
N LEU A 277 15.41 -10.51 -5.46
CA LEU A 277 15.04 -9.41 -4.57
C LEU A 277 13.83 -8.65 -5.14
N PHE A 278 13.88 -8.31 -6.43
CA PHE A 278 12.80 -7.61 -7.12
C PHE A 278 11.50 -8.40 -7.10
N GLU A 279 11.51 -9.70 -7.47
CA GLU A 279 10.33 -10.56 -7.44
C GLU A 279 9.71 -10.67 -6.04
N LYS A 280 10.56 -10.77 -4.99
CA LYS A 280 10.09 -10.79 -3.60
C LYS A 280 9.41 -9.47 -3.23
N ILE A 281 9.99 -8.33 -3.60
CA ILE A 281 9.40 -7.01 -3.36
C ILE A 281 8.06 -6.85 -4.09
N GLN A 282 7.98 -7.23 -5.38
CA GLN A 282 6.74 -7.20 -6.15
C GLN A 282 5.64 -8.05 -5.51
N THR A 283 6.00 -9.25 -5.04
CA THR A 283 5.03 -10.15 -4.40
C THR A 283 4.56 -9.62 -3.04
N ALA A 284 5.48 -9.03 -2.27
CA ALA A 284 5.19 -8.52 -0.93
C ALA A 284 4.38 -7.21 -0.97
N SER A 285 4.61 -6.35 -1.97
CA SER A 285 4.00 -5.03 -2.07
C SER A 285 3.75 -4.59 -3.52
N PRO A 286 2.78 -5.19 -4.23
CA PRO A 286 2.40 -4.75 -5.57
C PRO A 286 2.04 -3.26 -5.58
N SER A 287 2.65 -2.51 -6.50
CA SER A 287 2.58 -1.04 -6.51
C SER A 287 2.50 -0.50 -7.94
N PRO A 288 2.03 0.75 -8.13
CA PRO A 288 1.97 1.38 -9.45
C PRO A 288 3.34 1.58 -10.10
N TYR A 289 4.40 1.76 -9.30
CA TYR A 289 5.77 1.98 -9.76
C TYR A 289 6.74 0.96 -9.15
N GLU A 290 6.91 -0.17 -9.82
CA GLU A 290 7.88 -1.20 -9.47
C GLU A 290 9.09 -1.09 -10.39
N PHE A 291 10.29 -1.20 -9.84
CA PHE A 291 11.51 -1.07 -10.63
C PHE A 291 12.68 -1.88 -10.09
N LEU A 292 13.50 -2.36 -11.02
CA LEU A 292 14.87 -2.81 -10.83
C LEU A 292 15.73 -2.06 -11.85
N ILE A 293 16.69 -1.27 -11.36
CA ILE A 293 17.70 -0.63 -12.20
C ILE A 293 19.07 -1.16 -11.81
N GLN A 294 19.79 -1.72 -12.80
CA GLN A 294 21.11 -2.29 -12.64
C GLN A 294 22.17 -1.31 -13.17
N PHE A 295 22.75 -0.50 -12.27
CA PHE A 295 23.79 0.49 -12.58
C PHE A 295 25.22 -0.04 -12.40
N GLY A 296 25.41 -1.36 -12.42
CA GLY A 296 26.70 -2.00 -12.28
C GLY A 296 27.09 -2.20 -10.82
N GLU A 297 27.84 -1.27 -10.25
CA GLU A 297 28.25 -1.36 -8.84
C GLU A 297 27.12 -1.09 -7.85
N GLU A 298 26.02 -0.49 -8.31
CA GLU A 298 24.85 -0.17 -7.51
C GLU A 298 23.54 -0.54 -8.21
N GLN A 299 22.50 -0.82 -7.42
CA GLN A 299 21.16 -1.14 -7.92
C GLN A 299 20.09 -0.42 -7.11
N LEU A 300 19.00 -0.09 -7.80
CA LEU A 300 17.77 0.38 -7.18
C LEU A 300 16.69 -0.66 -7.39
N VAL A 301 16.13 -1.17 -6.30
CA VAL A 301 15.06 -2.17 -6.32
C VAL A 301 13.91 -1.69 -5.45
N GLY A 302 12.73 -1.45 -6.02
CA GLY A 302 11.65 -0.83 -5.26
C GLY A 302 10.27 -1.11 -5.82
N ALA A 303 9.28 -0.82 -4.97
CA ALA A 303 7.87 -0.79 -5.29
C ALA A 303 7.25 0.44 -4.62
N SER A 304 7.24 1.54 -5.35
CA SER A 304 6.77 2.84 -4.88
C SER A 304 5.25 2.96 -5.09
N PRO A 305 4.50 3.35 -4.04
CA PRO A 305 3.07 3.59 -4.15
C PRO A 305 2.75 4.92 -4.85
N GLU A 306 3.73 5.82 -5.01
CA GLU A 306 3.47 7.23 -5.31
C GLU A 306 4.03 7.65 -6.67
N MET A 307 3.15 8.22 -7.49
CA MET A 307 3.51 8.91 -8.73
C MET A 307 4.25 10.20 -8.39
N PHE A 308 5.40 10.44 -9.04
CA PHE A 308 6.04 11.75 -8.95
C PHE A 308 5.35 12.71 -9.92
N VAL A 309 5.61 12.55 -11.22
CA VAL A 309 4.94 13.29 -12.29
C VAL A 309 4.76 12.36 -13.48
N ARG A 310 3.55 12.38 -14.05
CA ARG A 310 3.27 11.81 -15.37
C ARG A 310 2.81 12.92 -16.31
N VAL A 311 3.42 12.97 -17.49
CA VAL A 311 3.01 13.86 -18.59
C VAL A 311 2.82 13.02 -19.84
N GLU A 312 1.60 13.02 -20.36
CA GLU A 312 1.24 12.31 -21.60
C GLU A 312 0.46 13.25 -22.51
N GLY A 313 0.98 13.54 -23.70
CA GLY A 313 0.29 14.40 -24.67
C GLY A 313 -0.05 15.80 -24.14
N GLY A 314 0.76 16.32 -23.21
CA GLY A 314 0.58 17.63 -22.56
C GLY A 314 -0.29 17.62 -21.31
N ARG A 315 -0.96 16.50 -20.97
CA ARG A 315 -1.69 16.36 -19.70
C ARG A 315 -0.73 15.99 -18.59
N VAL A 316 -0.67 16.80 -17.53
CA VAL A 316 0.17 16.59 -16.33
C VAL A 316 -0.69 16.00 -15.23
N GLU A 317 -0.24 14.90 -14.62
CA GLU A 317 -0.90 14.22 -13.52
C GLU A 317 0.08 13.96 -12.36
N THR A 318 -0.46 14.06 -11.15
CA THR A 318 0.20 13.59 -9.92
C THR A 318 -0.84 13.00 -8.97
N CYS A 319 -0.38 12.27 -7.96
CA CYS A 319 -1.23 11.68 -6.94
C CYS A 319 -0.60 11.86 -5.56
N PRO A 320 -0.79 13.03 -4.91
CA PRO A 320 -0.30 13.24 -3.55
C PRO A 320 -0.89 12.18 -2.61
N ILE A 321 -0.01 11.53 -1.82
CA ILE A 321 -0.39 10.50 -0.84
C ILE A 321 -0.03 10.97 0.56
N SER A 322 -1.01 10.93 1.45
CA SER A 322 -0.81 11.08 2.89
C SER A 322 -1.87 10.25 3.61
N GLY A 323 -1.73 10.00 4.91
CA GLY A 323 -2.61 9.06 5.60
C GLY A 323 -2.20 7.60 5.37
N THR A 324 -2.03 6.86 6.45
CA THR A 324 -1.78 5.41 6.37
C THR A 324 -2.57 4.68 7.45
N ALA A 325 -3.39 3.72 7.04
CA ALA A 325 -4.02 2.76 7.95
C ALA A 325 -3.53 1.35 7.67
N ARG A 326 -3.49 0.51 8.71
CA ARG A 326 -3.09 -0.88 8.56
C ARG A 326 -4.21 -1.69 7.92
N ARG A 327 -3.86 -2.52 6.94
CA ARG A 327 -4.73 -3.58 6.44
C ARG A 327 -4.41 -4.89 7.15
N THR A 328 -5.40 -5.46 7.80
CA THR A 328 -5.30 -6.63 8.66
C THR A 328 -5.71 -7.92 7.95
N GLY A 329 -6.53 -7.82 6.89
CA GLY A 329 -7.13 -8.96 6.21
C GLY A 329 -8.44 -9.43 6.86
N ASP A 330 -8.84 -8.80 7.97
CA ASP A 330 -10.15 -8.93 8.59
C ASP A 330 -11.03 -7.76 8.11
N PRO A 331 -12.10 -8.01 7.33
CA PRO A 331 -12.95 -6.95 6.79
C PRO A 331 -13.57 -6.03 7.84
N MET A 332 -13.88 -6.54 9.05
CA MET A 332 -14.50 -5.72 10.10
C MET A 332 -13.51 -4.74 10.68
N ARG A 333 -12.30 -5.20 10.98
CA ARG A 333 -11.21 -4.35 11.45
C ARG A 333 -10.72 -3.39 10.38
N ASP A 334 -10.67 -3.83 9.13
CA ASP A 334 -10.26 -3.00 8.00
C ASP A 334 -11.25 -1.85 7.76
N ALA A 335 -12.56 -2.11 7.87
CA ALA A 335 -13.59 -1.06 7.79
C ALA A 335 -13.41 -0.01 8.89
N GLU A 336 -13.12 -0.43 10.11
CA GLU A 336 -12.88 0.48 11.24
C GLU A 336 -11.59 1.28 11.06
N ASN A 337 -10.49 0.64 10.65
CA ASN A 337 -9.23 1.32 10.36
C ASN A 337 -9.38 2.38 9.25
N ILE A 338 -10.19 2.11 8.22
CA ILE A 338 -10.51 3.08 7.15
C ILE A 338 -11.32 4.25 7.72
N ARG A 339 -12.32 3.96 8.56
CA ARG A 339 -13.15 4.98 9.21
C ARG A 339 -12.30 5.90 10.09
N GLU A 340 -11.40 5.35 10.89
CA GLU A 340 -10.45 6.11 11.72
C GLU A 340 -9.54 7.00 10.87
N LEU A 341 -9.01 6.46 9.76
CA LEU A 341 -8.18 7.23 8.82
C LEU A 341 -8.95 8.42 8.21
N LEU A 342 -10.19 8.19 7.78
CA LEU A 342 -11.05 9.24 7.22
C LEU A 342 -11.55 10.24 8.28
N ALA A 343 -11.61 9.86 9.55
CA ALA A 343 -11.97 10.75 10.64
C ALA A 343 -10.79 11.56 11.19
N SER A 344 -9.55 11.22 10.81
CA SER A 344 -8.35 11.87 11.33
C SER A 344 -8.14 13.27 10.73
N LEU A 345 -8.38 14.30 11.54
CA LEU A 345 -8.14 15.70 11.17
C LEU A 345 -6.68 15.99 10.84
N LYS A 346 -5.74 15.32 11.52
CA LYS A 346 -4.31 15.44 11.25
C LYS A 346 -3.97 14.97 9.83
N GLU A 347 -4.38 13.75 9.49
CA GLU A 347 -4.04 13.15 8.18
C GLU A 347 -4.79 13.89 7.05
N GLU A 348 -6.00 14.43 7.32
CA GLU A 348 -6.70 15.33 6.40
C GLU A 348 -5.94 16.64 6.16
N SER A 349 -5.40 17.26 7.22
CA SER A 349 -4.61 18.49 7.12
C SER A 349 -3.32 18.24 6.34
N GLU A 350 -2.63 17.14 6.60
CA GLU A 350 -1.41 16.75 5.89
C GLU A 350 -1.66 16.60 4.39
N LEU A 351 -2.68 15.82 4.01
CA LEU A 351 -3.01 15.63 2.59
C LEU A 351 -3.43 16.94 1.90
N THR A 352 -4.13 17.82 2.62
CA THR A 352 -4.56 19.11 2.09
C THR A 352 -3.35 19.99 1.73
N MET A 353 -2.35 20.07 2.61
CA MET A 353 -1.13 20.84 2.33
C MET A 353 -0.35 20.26 1.15
N CYS A 354 -0.18 18.93 1.10
CA CYS A 354 0.45 18.26 -0.04
C CYS A 354 -0.26 18.60 -1.36
N THR A 355 -1.59 18.60 -1.36
CA THR A 355 -2.41 18.91 -2.53
C THR A 355 -2.33 20.38 -2.93
N ASP A 356 -2.31 21.31 -1.99
CA ASP A 356 -2.20 22.73 -2.32
C ASP A 356 -0.83 23.10 -2.89
N VAL A 357 0.25 22.50 -2.38
CA VAL A 357 1.57 22.71 -2.98
C VAL A 357 1.66 22.07 -4.36
N ASP A 358 1.08 20.88 -4.54
CA ASP A 358 1.01 20.23 -5.85
C ASP A 358 0.23 21.07 -6.89
N ARG A 359 -0.88 21.68 -6.48
CA ARG A 359 -1.63 22.65 -7.31
C ARG A 359 -0.79 23.88 -7.64
N ASN A 360 -0.03 24.39 -6.67
CA ASN A 360 0.91 25.50 -6.88
C ASN A 360 1.99 25.13 -7.90
N ASP A 361 2.60 23.95 -7.77
CA ASP A 361 3.65 23.48 -8.69
C ASP A 361 3.13 23.38 -10.13
N LYS A 362 1.93 22.80 -10.33
CA LYS A 362 1.28 22.75 -11.64
C LYS A 362 0.98 24.12 -12.21
N SER A 363 0.51 25.04 -11.37
CA SER A 363 0.08 26.38 -11.81
C SER A 363 1.20 27.17 -12.49
N ARG A 364 2.47 26.84 -12.21
CA ARG A 364 3.64 27.48 -12.84
C ARG A 364 3.82 27.14 -14.32
N VAL A 365 3.27 26.02 -14.78
CA VAL A 365 3.54 25.45 -16.12
C VAL A 365 2.29 25.08 -16.89
N SER A 366 1.12 25.35 -16.32
CA SER A 366 -0.16 24.90 -16.85
C SER A 366 -0.98 26.07 -17.41
N VAL A 367 -1.81 25.78 -18.40
CA VAL A 367 -2.81 26.73 -18.91
C VAL A 367 -3.63 27.26 -17.73
N PRO A 368 -3.76 28.59 -17.56
CA PRO A 368 -4.54 29.17 -16.47
C PRO A 368 -5.96 28.58 -16.40
N GLY A 369 -6.35 28.11 -15.20
CA GLY A 369 -7.65 27.47 -14.97
C GLY A 369 -7.74 25.98 -15.32
N SER A 370 -6.68 25.38 -15.87
CA SER A 370 -6.68 23.93 -16.18
C SER A 370 -6.36 23.02 -14.99
N VAL A 371 -5.84 23.56 -13.88
CA VAL A 371 -5.49 22.77 -12.68
C VAL A 371 -6.76 22.33 -11.95
N GLN A 372 -6.99 21.02 -11.88
CA GLN A 372 -8.20 20.42 -11.30
C GLN A 372 -7.86 19.30 -10.33
N VAL A 373 -8.56 19.28 -9.18
CA VAL A 373 -8.57 18.14 -8.26
C VAL A 373 -9.72 17.23 -8.66
N ILE A 374 -9.41 16.13 -9.35
CA ILE A 374 -10.41 15.20 -9.89
C ILE A 374 -10.73 14.04 -8.95
N GLY A 375 -9.92 13.86 -7.90
CA GLY A 375 -10.20 12.94 -6.80
C GLY A 375 -9.67 13.50 -5.49
N ARG A 376 -10.46 13.39 -4.42
CA ARG A 376 -10.08 13.87 -3.08
C ARG A 376 -10.33 12.80 -2.02
N ARG A 377 -9.32 12.54 -1.18
CA ARG A 377 -9.32 11.59 -0.07
C ARG A 377 -9.81 10.20 -0.47
N LEU A 378 -9.46 9.76 -1.68
CA LEU A 378 -9.82 8.44 -2.18
C LEU A 378 -9.05 7.39 -1.38
N ILE A 379 -9.74 6.33 -0.96
CA ILE A 379 -9.09 5.20 -0.30
C ILE A 379 -8.48 4.27 -1.34
N GLU A 380 -7.16 4.11 -1.27
CA GLU A 380 -6.42 3.14 -2.07
C GLU A 380 -5.91 2.01 -1.21
N SER A 381 -6.14 0.78 -1.70
CA SER A 381 -5.86 -0.45 -0.97
C SER A 381 -4.60 -1.11 -1.52
N TYR A 382 -3.54 -1.08 -0.74
CA TYR A 382 -2.27 -1.73 -1.08
C TYR A 382 -2.08 -3.01 -0.25
N ALA A 383 -0.96 -3.70 -0.46
CA ALA A 383 -0.61 -4.85 0.36
C ALA A 383 -0.27 -4.40 1.79
N GLY A 384 -1.13 -4.76 2.74
CA GLY A 384 -0.91 -4.50 4.17
C GLY A 384 -1.24 -3.08 4.66
N VAL A 385 -1.61 -2.14 3.77
CA VAL A 385 -1.99 -0.77 4.16
C VAL A 385 -3.09 -0.18 3.26
N PHE A 386 -3.79 0.82 3.80
CA PHE A 386 -4.66 1.74 3.08
C PHE A 386 -4.04 3.14 3.09
N HIS A 387 -4.18 3.87 1.98
CA HIS A 387 -3.74 5.26 1.86
C HIS A 387 -4.90 6.16 1.44
N THR A 388 -4.90 7.42 1.91
CA THR A 388 -5.74 8.47 1.33
C THR A 388 -4.97 9.18 0.23
N VAL A 389 -5.60 9.33 -0.94
CA VAL A 389 -4.93 9.83 -2.14
C VAL A 389 -5.80 10.89 -2.80
N ASP A 390 -5.17 12.02 -3.15
CA ASP A 390 -5.76 13.03 -4.04
C ASP A 390 -5.23 12.80 -5.46
N HIS A 391 -6.03 13.17 -6.48
CA HIS A 391 -5.63 13.09 -7.88
C HIS A 391 -5.81 14.46 -8.50
N VAL A 392 -4.69 15.04 -8.93
CA VAL A 392 -4.63 16.39 -9.49
C VAL A 392 -4.12 16.30 -10.92
N GLU A 393 -4.81 17.00 -11.82
CA GLU A 393 -4.43 17.11 -13.22
C GLU A 393 -4.40 18.54 -13.73
N SER A 394 -3.72 18.75 -14.85
CA SER A 394 -3.66 20.02 -15.57
C SER A 394 -3.21 19.83 -17.02
N MET A 395 -3.28 20.89 -17.82
CA MET A 395 -2.75 20.90 -19.18
C MET A 395 -1.57 21.86 -19.26
N LEU A 396 -0.44 21.41 -19.83
CA LEU A 396 0.73 22.26 -20.06
C LEU A 396 0.38 23.49 -20.90
N ASP A 397 0.95 24.63 -20.51
CA ASP A 397 0.82 25.89 -21.25
C ASP A 397 1.63 25.88 -22.56
N GLU A 398 1.29 26.78 -23.47
CA GLU A 398 2.04 26.95 -24.70
C GLU A 398 3.52 27.28 -24.41
N GLY A 399 4.42 26.58 -25.10
CA GLY A 399 5.87 26.74 -24.90
C GLY A 399 6.45 25.89 -23.77
N MET A 400 5.63 25.37 -22.85
CA MET A 400 6.08 24.46 -21.77
C MET A 400 6.24 23.02 -22.26
N ASP A 401 7.12 22.26 -21.60
CA ASP A 401 7.34 20.84 -21.86
C ASP A 401 7.27 19.99 -20.58
N ALA A 402 7.26 18.67 -20.75
CA ALA A 402 7.16 17.75 -19.62
C ALA A 402 8.30 17.90 -18.61
N LEU A 403 9.49 18.36 -19.03
CA LEU A 403 10.60 18.60 -18.12
C LEU A 403 10.33 19.85 -17.26
N ASP A 404 9.56 20.84 -17.74
CA ASP A 404 9.12 21.96 -16.89
C ASP A 404 8.19 21.46 -15.78
N ALA A 405 7.22 20.60 -16.10
CA ALA A 405 6.38 19.96 -15.09
C ALA A 405 7.21 19.13 -14.09
N PHE A 406 8.14 18.31 -14.59
CA PHE A 406 9.02 17.53 -13.73
C PHE A 406 9.83 18.40 -12.76
N LEU A 407 10.42 19.49 -13.25
CA LEU A 407 11.26 20.41 -12.47
C LEU A 407 10.48 21.21 -11.44
N THR A 408 9.30 21.73 -11.80
CA THR A 408 8.48 22.52 -10.88
C THR A 408 7.93 21.72 -9.71
N HIS A 409 7.74 20.42 -9.90
CA HIS A 409 7.32 19.51 -8.82
C HIS A 409 8.48 19.04 -7.94
N MET A 410 9.75 19.34 -8.26
CA MET A 410 10.89 18.91 -7.44
C MET A 410 10.88 19.53 -6.03
N TRP A 411 11.07 18.76 -4.96
CA TRP A 411 10.53 17.40 -4.83
C TRP A 411 9.14 17.47 -4.20
N ALA A 412 8.39 16.38 -4.32
CA ALA A 412 7.05 16.29 -3.77
C ALA A 412 7.08 16.55 -2.25
N VAL A 413 6.09 17.29 -1.76
CA VAL A 413 5.99 17.66 -0.34
C VAL A 413 6.04 16.42 0.57
N THR A 414 5.43 15.32 0.12
CA THR A 414 5.39 14.00 0.78
C THR A 414 6.76 13.40 1.09
N VAL A 415 7.84 13.91 0.49
CA VAL A 415 9.21 13.48 0.78
C VAL A 415 10.13 14.61 1.25
N ILE A 416 9.71 15.87 1.20
CA ILE A 416 10.52 17.02 1.60
C ILE A 416 9.87 17.84 2.71
N GLY A 417 8.66 18.32 2.49
CA GLY A 417 7.92 19.25 3.35
C GLY A 417 7.61 20.58 2.67
N ALA A 418 7.10 21.53 3.45
CA ALA A 418 6.61 22.82 2.98
C ALA A 418 6.88 23.94 4.00
N PRO A 419 7.26 25.16 3.56
CA PRO A 419 7.66 25.54 2.19
C PRO A 419 8.94 24.80 1.75
N LYS A 420 8.97 24.32 0.49
CA LYS A 420 9.97 23.34 0.01
C LYS A 420 11.42 23.72 0.30
N LYS A 421 11.83 24.96 -0.01
CA LYS A 421 13.21 25.43 0.20
C LYS A 421 13.62 25.44 1.68
N ALA A 422 12.73 25.88 2.57
CA ALA A 422 12.98 25.89 4.00
C ALA A 422 13.05 24.48 4.57
N ALA A 423 12.13 23.60 4.14
CA ALA A 423 12.14 22.19 4.52
C ALA A 423 13.41 21.47 4.03
N ALA A 424 13.85 21.73 2.79
CA ALA A 424 15.10 21.22 2.24
C ALA A 424 16.32 21.63 3.10
N GLN A 425 16.35 22.90 3.53
CA GLN A 425 17.42 23.41 4.38
C GLN A 425 17.38 22.78 5.78
N GLU A 426 16.20 22.54 6.35
CA GLU A 426 16.07 21.84 7.64
C GLU A 426 16.54 20.39 7.54
N ILE A 427 16.18 19.69 6.47
CA ILE A 427 16.67 18.33 6.17
C ILE A 427 18.21 18.32 6.13
N GLU A 428 18.79 19.28 5.42
CA GLU A 428 20.25 19.45 5.31
C GLU A 428 20.92 19.76 6.67
N ASN A 429 20.21 20.43 7.57
CA ASN A 429 20.69 20.78 8.91
C ASN A 429 20.53 19.66 9.95
N THR A 430 19.66 18.68 9.70
CA THR A 430 19.19 17.73 10.71
C THR A 430 19.50 16.27 10.39
N GLU A 431 19.51 15.87 9.12
CA GLU A 431 19.86 14.49 8.75
C GLU A 431 21.35 14.19 8.94
N LYS A 432 21.70 12.91 9.12
CA LYS A 432 23.09 12.47 9.37
C LYS A 432 23.94 12.34 8.10
N ASP A 433 23.32 12.10 6.94
CA ASP A 433 23.99 12.00 5.65
C ASP A 433 23.09 12.46 4.49
N ALA A 434 23.68 12.74 3.33
CA ALA A 434 22.94 13.17 2.13
C ALA A 434 22.00 12.07 1.63
N ARG A 435 20.84 12.47 1.07
CA ARG A 435 19.76 11.53 0.70
C ARG A 435 20.08 10.60 -0.46
N GLY A 436 20.98 11.03 -1.36
CA GLY A 436 21.25 10.30 -2.60
C GLY A 436 19.98 10.12 -3.40
N TRP A 437 19.55 8.87 -3.60
CA TRP A 437 18.36 8.53 -4.37
C TRP A 437 17.03 8.74 -3.61
N TYR A 438 17.03 8.73 -2.28
CA TYR A 438 15.80 8.80 -1.49
C TYR A 438 15.05 10.12 -1.67
N GLY A 439 13.76 10.05 -1.99
CA GLY A 439 12.93 11.23 -2.25
C GLY A 439 13.15 11.88 -3.61
N GLY A 440 14.02 11.31 -4.45
CA GLY A 440 14.11 11.64 -5.87
C GLY A 440 13.03 10.92 -6.69
N ALA A 441 13.30 10.70 -7.98
CA ALA A 441 12.36 10.03 -8.89
C ALA A 441 13.00 8.92 -9.72
N VAL A 442 12.16 8.02 -10.22
CA VAL A 442 12.55 6.90 -11.08
C VAL A 442 11.52 6.68 -12.16
N GLY A 443 11.96 6.35 -13.37
CA GLY A 443 11.06 6.05 -14.47
C GLY A 443 11.66 6.32 -15.83
N MET A 444 10.81 6.76 -16.77
CA MET A 444 11.16 6.94 -18.17
C MET A 444 10.82 8.34 -18.67
N ILE A 445 11.70 8.87 -19.51
CA ILE A 445 11.47 10.02 -20.39
C ILE A 445 11.47 9.48 -21.81
N SER A 446 10.31 9.45 -22.44
CA SER A 446 10.16 9.07 -23.84
C SER A 446 10.70 10.18 -24.74
N LEU A 447 11.38 9.83 -25.83
CA LEU A 447 12.00 10.82 -26.71
C LEU A 447 10.98 11.65 -27.52
N ASN A 448 9.70 11.28 -27.52
CA ASN A 448 8.61 12.13 -27.99
C ASN A 448 8.28 13.30 -27.03
N GLY A 449 8.82 13.29 -25.81
CA GLY A 449 8.62 14.31 -24.79
C GLY A 449 7.74 13.89 -23.62
N ASP A 450 7.13 12.70 -23.62
CA ASP A 450 6.32 12.22 -22.49
C ASP A 450 7.21 11.76 -21.32
N ILE A 451 6.69 11.85 -20.10
CA ILE A 451 7.39 11.44 -18.86
C ILE A 451 6.46 10.58 -18.02
N ASN A 452 6.97 9.48 -17.47
CA ASN A 452 6.26 8.69 -16.49
C ASN A 452 7.21 8.27 -15.37
N THR A 453 7.02 8.86 -14.18
CA THR A 453 7.94 8.69 -13.06
C THR A 453 7.21 8.48 -11.73
N GLY A 454 7.79 7.64 -10.89
CA GLY A 454 7.40 7.43 -9.50
C GLY A 454 8.45 8.02 -8.55
N ILE A 455 8.06 8.23 -7.30
CA ILE A 455 8.98 8.74 -6.26
C ILE A 455 9.87 7.59 -5.76
N LEU A 456 11.14 7.86 -5.52
CA LEU A 456 12.11 6.93 -4.92
C LEU A 456 11.89 6.79 -3.40
N ILE A 457 10.78 6.16 -3.04
CA ILE A 457 10.45 5.67 -1.71
C ILE A 457 10.23 4.15 -1.77
N ARG A 458 10.22 3.49 -0.61
CA ARG A 458 10.10 2.02 -0.51
C ARG A 458 11.12 1.29 -1.39
N THR A 459 12.33 1.83 -1.43
CA THR A 459 13.41 1.44 -2.34
C THR A 459 14.58 0.87 -1.56
N VAL A 460 15.07 -0.29 -1.99
CA VAL A 460 16.37 -0.83 -1.61
C VAL A 460 17.42 -0.24 -2.54
N HIS A 461 18.38 0.48 -1.97
CA HIS A 461 19.63 0.84 -2.63
C HIS A 461 20.67 -0.23 -2.28
N LEU A 462 21.02 -1.07 -3.25
CA LEU A 462 22.01 -2.13 -3.08
C LEU A 462 23.35 -1.64 -3.60
N ARG A 463 24.39 -1.72 -2.78
CA ARG A 463 25.77 -1.41 -3.18
C ARG A 463 26.75 -2.22 -2.33
N ASN A 464 27.74 -2.85 -2.96
CA ASN A 464 28.78 -3.63 -2.28
C ASN A 464 28.22 -4.71 -1.32
N GLY A 465 27.13 -5.38 -1.68
CA GLY A 465 26.47 -6.39 -0.85
C GLY A 465 25.67 -5.82 0.34
N ILE A 466 25.55 -4.49 0.47
CA ILE A 466 24.76 -3.86 1.53
C ILE A 466 23.46 -3.30 0.92
N ALA A 467 22.33 -3.79 1.44
CA ALA A 467 21.01 -3.28 1.13
C ALA A 467 20.65 -2.14 2.09
N GLU A 468 20.56 -0.92 1.58
CA GLU A 468 20.13 0.26 2.33
C GLU A 468 18.67 0.58 2.01
N TYR A 469 17.89 0.91 3.04
CA TYR A 469 16.47 1.22 2.94
C TYR A 469 16.13 2.49 3.74
N PRO A 470 16.28 3.67 3.11
CA PRO A 470 15.86 4.93 3.71
C PRO A 470 14.33 5.06 3.76
N VAL A 471 13.82 5.57 4.86
CA VAL A 471 12.37 5.77 5.07
C VAL A 471 12.12 6.98 5.97
N GLY A 472 11.10 7.76 5.64
CA GLY A 472 10.72 8.94 6.40
C GLY A 472 9.25 9.00 6.79
N ALA A 473 8.98 9.91 7.71
CA ALA A 473 7.66 10.29 8.16
C ALA A 473 7.49 11.79 7.98
N THR A 474 6.29 12.17 7.54
CA THR A 474 5.86 13.54 7.42
C THR A 474 5.61 14.09 8.82
N LEU A 475 6.28 15.19 9.15
CA LEU A 475 6.16 15.81 10.45
C LEU A 475 5.31 17.06 10.33
N LEU A 476 4.29 17.14 11.18
CA LEU A 476 3.49 18.31 11.45
C LEU A 476 3.74 18.78 12.89
N TYR A 477 3.25 19.96 13.23
CA TYR A 477 3.35 20.46 14.60
C TYR A 477 2.68 19.50 15.62
N ASP A 478 1.57 18.88 15.23
CA ASP A 478 0.82 17.91 16.04
C ASP A 478 1.37 16.48 15.96
N SER A 479 2.51 16.26 15.29
CA SER A 479 3.14 14.94 15.25
C SER A 479 3.65 14.53 16.63
N ILE A 480 3.41 13.26 16.98
CA ILE A 480 3.85 12.67 18.24
C ILE A 480 5.15 11.89 17.95
N PRO A 481 6.30 12.27 18.54
CA PRO A 481 7.60 11.67 18.18
C PRO A 481 7.62 10.14 18.17
N ALA A 482 7.09 9.50 19.21
CA ALA A 482 7.02 8.04 19.31
C ALA A 482 6.16 7.40 18.21
N SER A 483 5.06 8.06 17.81
CA SER A 483 4.20 7.58 16.74
C SER A 483 4.87 7.70 15.37
N GLU A 484 5.64 8.77 15.13
CA GLU A 484 6.35 8.95 13.86
C GLU A 484 7.51 7.96 13.70
N GLU A 485 8.24 7.68 14.78
CA GLU A 485 9.25 6.61 14.81
C GLU A 485 8.61 5.26 14.43
N LEU A 486 7.49 4.91 15.05
CA LEU A 486 6.78 3.67 14.74
C LEU A 486 6.27 3.65 13.29
N LYS A 487 5.75 4.76 12.77
CA LYS A 487 5.28 4.88 11.37
C LYS A 487 6.42 4.59 10.38
N THR A 488 7.63 5.10 10.60
CA THR A 488 8.76 4.79 9.70
C THR A 488 9.11 3.29 9.68
N ARG A 489 9.06 2.60 10.83
CA ARG A 489 9.25 1.13 10.91
C ARG A 489 8.12 0.36 10.24
N GLN A 490 6.88 0.82 10.37
CA GLN A 490 5.74 0.25 9.66
C GLN A 490 5.92 0.35 8.14
N LYS A 491 6.34 1.52 7.64
CA LYS A 491 6.67 1.73 6.22
C LYS A 491 7.83 0.82 5.74
N ALA A 492 8.77 0.46 6.63
CA ALA A 492 9.87 -0.46 6.35
C ALA A 492 9.54 -1.96 6.57
N THR A 493 8.31 -2.31 6.96
CA THR A 493 7.94 -3.72 7.25
C THR A 493 8.13 -4.64 6.04
N GLY A 494 7.93 -4.14 4.81
CA GLY A 494 8.20 -4.89 3.59
C GLY A 494 9.67 -5.28 3.47
N PHE A 495 10.57 -4.33 3.73
CA PHE A 495 12.02 -4.58 3.76
C PHE A 495 12.39 -5.60 4.84
N PHE A 496 11.86 -5.46 6.06
CA PHE A 496 12.14 -6.38 7.16
C PHE A 496 11.73 -7.83 6.83
N ARG A 497 10.57 -8.03 6.20
CA ARG A 497 10.11 -9.36 5.78
C ARG A 497 11.01 -9.97 4.71
N VAL A 498 11.35 -9.21 3.68
CA VAL A 498 12.21 -9.70 2.58
C VAL A 498 13.59 -10.09 3.09
N MET A 499 14.14 -9.32 4.04
CA MET A 499 15.42 -9.64 4.66
C MET A 499 15.33 -10.83 5.63
N ALA A 500 14.23 -10.97 6.39
CA ALA A 500 14.02 -12.11 7.30
C ALA A 500 13.78 -13.44 6.56
N GLU A 501 13.02 -13.45 5.47
CA GLU A 501 12.84 -14.64 4.64
C GLU A 501 14.16 -15.13 4.03
N THR A 502 15.08 -14.21 3.76
CA THR A 502 16.43 -14.53 3.31
C THR A 502 17.26 -15.22 4.43
N ARG A 503 16.86 -15.07 5.70
CA ARG A 503 17.42 -15.81 6.86
C ARG A 503 16.76 -17.17 7.12
N GLY A 504 15.70 -17.55 6.39
CA GLY A 504 15.11 -18.89 6.45
C GLY A 504 14.06 -19.14 7.55
N GLU A 505 13.44 -18.11 8.12
CA GLU A 505 12.41 -18.28 9.15
C GLU A 505 11.07 -18.78 8.56
N LYS A 506 10.72 -20.05 8.82
CA LYS A 506 9.44 -20.66 8.39
C LYS A 506 8.32 -20.34 9.39
N LYS A 507 7.20 -19.78 8.90
CA LYS A 507 5.95 -19.66 9.68
C LYS A 507 5.43 -21.04 10.09
N GLN A 508 5.24 -21.24 11.38
CA GLN A 508 4.56 -22.41 11.94
C GLN A 508 3.08 -22.41 11.53
N LYS A 509 2.60 -23.51 10.95
CA LYS A 509 1.17 -23.76 10.75
C LYS A 509 0.53 -24.06 12.11
N ALA A 510 -0.55 -23.38 12.43
CA ALA A 510 -1.33 -23.64 13.64
C ALA A 510 -1.84 -25.11 13.65
N PRO A 511 -1.81 -25.79 14.81
CA PRO A 511 -2.33 -27.14 14.94
C PRO A 511 -3.85 -27.18 14.71
N LYS A 512 -4.35 -28.25 14.08
CA LYS A 512 -5.80 -28.51 13.99
C LYS A 512 -6.32 -28.85 15.39
N GLN A 513 -7.14 -27.98 15.97
CA GLN A 513 -7.86 -28.26 17.21
C GLN A 513 -8.96 -29.30 16.98
N GLU A 514 -9.15 -30.16 17.98
CA GLU A 514 -10.23 -31.13 18.04
C GLU A 514 -11.57 -30.41 18.25
N LYS A 515 -12.61 -30.85 17.54
CA LYS A 515 -13.91 -30.17 17.52
C LYS A 515 -14.73 -30.53 18.77
N VAL A 516 -14.97 -29.55 19.63
CA VAL A 516 -15.63 -29.68 20.95
C VAL A 516 -17.02 -30.31 20.91
N GLY A 517 -17.77 -30.14 19.81
CA GLY A 517 -19.12 -30.67 19.62
C GLY A 517 -19.20 -32.06 18.99
N ALA A 518 -18.08 -32.73 18.73
CA ALA A 518 -18.10 -34.07 18.15
C ALA A 518 -18.95 -35.04 19.00
N GLY A 519 -19.94 -35.69 18.38
CA GLY A 519 -20.85 -36.63 19.03
C GLY A 519 -22.06 -36.01 19.73
N VAL A 520 -22.23 -34.68 19.72
CA VAL A 520 -23.39 -33.98 20.28
C VAL A 520 -24.51 -33.90 19.23
N LYS A 521 -25.72 -34.32 19.60
CA LYS A 521 -26.93 -34.17 18.78
C LYS A 521 -27.74 -32.98 19.27
N MET A 522 -27.94 -31.98 18.41
CA MET A 522 -28.65 -30.74 18.73
C MET A 522 -29.96 -30.65 17.96
N LEU A 523 -31.04 -30.31 18.66
CA LEU A 523 -32.32 -29.91 18.07
C LEU A 523 -32.38 -28.38 17.99
N LEU A 524 -32.41 -27.82 16.79
CA LEU A 524 -32.65 -26.39 16.56
C LEU A 524 -34.15 -26.17 16.28
N VAL A 525 -34.79 -25.37 17.12
CA VAL A 525 -36.20 -24.95 16.94
C VAL A 525 -36.23 -23.63 16.19
N ASP A 526 -36.71 -23.66 14.95
CA ASP A 526 -36.85 -22.51 14.05
C ASP A 526 -38.18 -21.79 14.30
N ASN A 527 -38.14 -20.56 14.83
CA ASN A 527 -39.32 -19.74 15.08
C ASN A 527 -39.57 -18.73 13.94
N ASP A 528 -39.34 -19.15 12.69
CA ASP A 528 -39.52 -18.37 11.46
C ASP A 528 -38.61 -17.11 11.37
N ASP A 529 -37.36 -17.22 11.85
CA ASP A 529 -36.35 -16.16 11.70
C ASP A 529 -35.43 -16.39 10.49
N CYS A 530 -35.08 -15.33 9.77
CA CYS A 530 -34.16 -15.41 8.64
C CYS A 530 -32.69 -15.69 9.02
N PHE A 531 -32.30 -15.56 10.29
CA PHE A 531 -30.94 -15.74 10.81
C PHE A 531 -30.61 -17.17 11.27
N ILE A 532 -31.60 -18.08 11.29
CA ILE A 532 -31.43 -19.42 11.89
C ILE A 532 -30.31 -20.25 11.27
N HIS A 533 -30.04 -20.09 9.98
CA HIS A 533 -29.02 -20.88 9.30
C HIS A 533 -27.59 -20.45 9.66
N THR A 534 -27.38 -19.19 10.03
CA THR A 534 -26.08 -18.71 10.53
C THR A 534 -25.83 -19.25 11.93
N LEU A 535 -26.85 -19.23 12.80
CA LEU A 535 -26.79 -19.82 14.12
C LEU A 535 -26.58 -21.34 14.06
N ALA A 536 -27.31 -22.04 13.18
CA ALA A 536 -27.10 -23.46 12.91
C ALA A 536 -25.68 -23.75 12.38
N ASN A 537 -25.13 -22.85 11.57
CA ASN A 537 -23.77 -22.98 11.06
C ASN A 537 -22.74 -22.87 12.19
N TYR A 538 -22.90 -21.94 13.14
CA TYR A 538 -22.04 -21.86 14.33
C TYR A 538 -22.09 -23.16 15.14
N ALA A 539 -23.30 -23.68 15.40
CA ALA A 539 -23.45 -24.97 16.07
C ALA A 539 -22.76 -26.12 15.31
N ARG A 540 -22.93 -26.24 14.00
CA ARG A 540 -22.26 -27.25 13.17
C ARG A 540 -20.74 -27.10 13.11
N GLN A 541 -20.22 -25.87 13.15
CA GLN A 541 -18.78 -25.61 13.18
C GLN A 541 -18.11 -26.20 14.42
N THR A 542 -18.82 -26.25 15.56
CA THR A 542 -18.34 -26.94 16.77
C THR A 542 -18.16 -28.46 16.57
N GLY A 543 -18.78 -29.05 15.54
CA GLY A 543 -18.79 -30.49 15.29
C GLY A 543 -20.08 -31.21 15.70
N ALA A 544 -21.07 -30.49 16.22
CA ALA A 544 -22.38 -31.04 16.59
C ALA A 544 -23.22 -31.43 15.35
N GLU A 545 -24.00 -32.50 15.47
CA GLU A 545 -25.03 -32.88 14.50
C GLU A 545 -26.30 -32.08 14.80
N VAL A 546 -26.67 -31.17 13.89
CA VAL A 546 -27.79 -30.24 14.09
C VAL A 546 -28.97 -30.63 13.19
N VAL A 547 -30.08 -31.04 13.81
CA VAL A 547 -31.38 -31.26 13.16
C VAL A 547 -32.28 -30.07 13.46
N THR A 548 -32.99 -29.56 12.45
CA THR A 548 -33.80 -28.34 12.55
C THR A 548 -35.27 -28.65 12.28
N TYR A 549 -36.16 -28.20 13.15
CA TYR A 549 -37.62 -28.26 12.97
C TYR A 549 -38.23 -26.88 13.20
N ARG A 550 -39.25 -26.53 12.41
CA ARG A 550 -40.04 -25.32 12.63
C ARG A 550 -40.93 -25.46 13.85
N ALA A 551 -41.11 -24.37 14.58
CA ALA A 551 -41.99 -24.28 15.74
C ALA A 551 -43.42 -24.76 15.44
N GLY A 552 -44.12 -25.26 16.48
CA GLY A 552 -45.43 -25.91 16.34
C GLY A 552 -45.39 -27.42 16.11
N PHE A 553 -44.22 -28.07 16.28
CA PHE A 553 -44.11 -29.53 16.27
C PHE A 553 -44.66 -30.16 17.57
N PRO A 554 -45.16 -31.41 17.53
CA PRO A 554 -45.61 -32.13 18.73
C PRO A 554 -44.45 -32.39 19.70
N LEU A 555 -44.64 -32.09 21.00
CA LEU A 555 -43.56 -32.13 22.00
C LEU A 555 -42.88 -33.51 22.11
N GLU A 556 -43.62 -34.59 21.84
CA GLU A 556 -43.14 -35.98 21.83
C GLU A 556 -41.99 -36.21 20.83
N LEU A 557 -41.81 -35.31 19.87
CA LEU A 557 -40.69 -35.31 18.95
C LEU A 557 -39.35 -35.15 19.68
N ILE A 558 -39.31 -34.44 20.81
CA ILE A 558 -38.09 -34.24 21.60
C ILE A 558 -37.62 -35.59 22.15
N GLU A 559 -38.53 -36.43 22.66
CA GLU A 559 -38.25 -37.79 23.13
C GLU A 559 -37.85 -38.72 21.99
N GLN A 560 -38.38 -38.53 20.77
CA GLN A 560 -37.98 -39.33 19.60
C GLN A 560 -36.58 -38.96 19.09
N ILE A 561 -36.24 -37.67 19.09
CA ILE A 561 -34.94 -37.18 18.63
C ILE A 561 -33.86 -37.48 19.67
N GLN A 562 -34.20 -37.45 20.95
CA GLN A 562 -33.27 -37.55 22.09
C GLN A 562 -32.07 -36.59 21.93
N PRO A 563 -32.30 -35.26 21.82
CA PRO A 563 -31.22 -34.32 21.67
C PRO A 563 -30.43 -34.18 22.98
N ASP A 564 -29.12 -33.96 22.83
CA ASP A 564 -28.22 -33.60 23.93
C ASP A 564 -28.36 -32.10 24.29
N LEU A 565 -28.89 -31.29 23.38
CA LEU A 565 -29.05 -29.84 23.50
C LEU A 565 -30.18 -29.35 22.60
N ILE A 566 -31.05 -28.49 23.13
CA ILE A 566 -32.07 -27.78 22.36
C ILE A 566 -31.64 -26.32 22.22
N LEU A 567 -31.51 -25.87 20.97
CA LEU A 567 -31.25 -24.48 20.63
C LEU A 567 -32.54 -23.85 20.12
N ILE A 568 -33.07 -22.87 20.84
CA ILE A 568 -34.27 -22.14 20.44
C ILE A 568 -33.84 -20.87 19.74
N SER A 569 -34.19 -20.77 18.47
CA SER A 569 -33.82 -19.64 17.63
C SER A 569 -34.58 -18.35 17.97
N PRO A 570 -34.12 -17.20 17.46
CA PRO A 570 -34.92 -15.98 17.40
C PRO A 570 -36.22 -16.17 16.59
N GLY A 571 -37.08 -15.15 16.59
CA GLY A 571 -38.31 -15.13 15.80
C GLY A 571 -39.07 -13.82 15.98
N PRO A 572 -40.05 -13.52 15.10
CA PRO A 572 -40.90 -12.36 15.23
C PRO A 572 -41.94 -12.55 16.35
N GLY A 573 -42.74 -11.52 16.64
CA GLY A 573 -43.89 -11.65 17.54
C GLY A 573 -43.53 -11.97 18.99
N ARG A 574 -44.43 -12.67 19.70
CA ARG A 574 -44.22 -13.10 21.09
C ARG A 574 -43.83 -14.58 21.15
N PRO A 575 -43.05 -15.02 22.17
CA PRO A 575 -42.62 -16.42 22.26
C PRO A 575 -43.78 -17.42 22.36
N SER A 576 -44.88 -17.01 23.00
CA SER A 576 -46.12 -17.78 23.12
C SER A 576 -46.81 -18.06 21.78
N ASP A 577 -46.64 -17.18 20.77
CA ASP A 577 -47.19 -17.40 19.41
C ASP A 577 -46.58 -18.64 18.74
N PHE A 578 -45.37 -19.01 19.15
CA PHE A 578 -44.59 -20.13 18.61
C PHE A 578 -44.54 -21.34 19.56
N GLY A 579 -45.22 -21.27 20.71
CA GLY A 579 -45.18 -22.34 21.73
C GLY A 579 -43.82 -22.52 22.41
N VAL A 580 -42.93 -21.52 22.34
CA VAL A 580 -41.59 -21.60 22.96
C VAL A 580 -41.64 -21.92 24.45
N PRO A 581 -42.53 -21.30 25.27
CA PRO A 581 -42.59 -21.62 26.70
C PRO A 581 -42.94 -23.09 27.00
N ASP A 582 -43.76 -23.72 26.17
CA ASP A 582 -44.10 -25.15 26.29
C ASP A 582 -42.90 -26.04 25.99
N VAL A 583 -42.15 -25.73 24.93
CA VAL A 583 -40.91 -26.43 24.57
C VAL A 583 -39.89 -26.34 25.71
N VAL A 584 -39.69 -25.16 26.30
CA VAL A 584 -38.76 -24.95 27.43
C VAL A 584 -39.19 -25.78 28.64
N ARG A 585 -40.47 -25.74 29.02
CA ARG A 585 -41.00 -26.51 30.17
C ARG A 585 -40.85 -28.01 29.98
N HIS A 586 -41.15 -28.51 28.78
CA HIS A 586 -41.04 -29.93 28.46
C HIS A 586 -39.58 -30.40 28.48
N ALA A 587 -38.68 -29.67 27.82
CA ALA A 587 -37.25 -29.96 27.82
C ALA A 587 -36.64 -29.93 29.23
N ALA A 588 -37.02 -28.94 30.04
CA ALA A 588 -36.63 -28.84 31.44
C ALA A 588 -37.12 -30.05 32.26
N GLY A 589 -38.36 -30.51 32.06
CA GLY A 589 -38.90 -31.70 32.71
C GLY A 589 -38.17 -32.99 32.34
N LEU A 590 -37.62 -33.07 31.14
CA LEU A 590 -36.77 -34.18 30.69
C LEU A 590 -35.32 -34.05 31.17
N GLY A 591 -34.88 -32.89 31.65
CA GLY A 591 -33.48 -32.59 31.98
C GLY A 591 -32.59 -32.39 30.76
N VAL A 592 -33.15 -32.02 29.61
CA VAL A 592 -32.39 -31.71 28.39
C VAL A 592 -31.92 -30.24 28.45
N PRO A 593 -30.63 -29.96 28.22
CA PRO A 593 -30.12 -28.58 28.14
C PRO A 593 -30.84 -27.73 27.09
N VAL A 594 -31.17 -26.48 27.43
CA VAL A 594 -31.82 -25.51 26.54
C VAL A 594 -31.00 -24.23 26.46
N PHE A 595 -30.72 -23.77 25.24
CA PHE A 595 -30.17 -22.44 24.98
C PHE A 595 -31.13 -21.62 24.11
N GLY A 596 -31.58 -20.46 24.60
CA GLY A 596 -32.48 -19.57 23.88
C GLY A 596 -31.81 -18.30 23.38
N VAL A 597 -32.03 -17.93 22.12
CA VAL A 597 -31.53 -16.68 21.52
C VAL A 597 -32.70 -15.75 21.19
N CYS A 598 -32.64 -14.50 21.62
CA CYS A 598 -33.66 -13.47 21.41
C CYS A 598 -35.06 -13.93 21.86
N LEU A 599 -35.96 -14.29 20.93
CA LEU A 599 -37.26 -14.90 21.22
C LEU A 599 -37.13 -16.14 22.13
N GLY A 600 -36.05 -16.91 21.99
CA GLY A 600 -35.74 -18.04 22.87
C GLY A 600 -35.51 -17.65 24.33
N LEU A 601 -34.75 -16.58 24.60
CA LEU A 601 -34.60 -16.05 25.98
C LEU A 601 -35.94 -15.56 26.51
N GLN A 602 -36.69 -14.84 25.69
CA GLN A 602 -38.00 -14.31 26.05
C GLN A 602 -38.97 -15.45 26.42
N GLY A 603 -38.95 -16.54 25.66
CA GLY A 603 -39.76 -17.73 25.96
C GLY A 603 -39.29 -18.49 27.19
N ILE A 604 -37.99 -18.48 27.52
CA ILE A 604 -37.48 -19.00 28.80
C ILE A 604 -38.05 -18.18 29.96
N VAL A 605 -38.08 -16.85 29.85
CA VAL A 605 -38.62 -15.96 30.87
C VAL A 605 -40.12 -16.24 31.08
N GLU A 606 -40.90 -16.31 30.00
CA GLU A 606 -42.33 -16.65 30.06
C GLU A 606 -42.58 -18.07 30.62
N ALA A 607 -41.74 -19.06 30.28
CA ALA A 607 -41.87 -20.45 30.74
C ALA A 607 -41.82 -20.60 32.27
N PHE A 608 -41.04 -19.75 32.93
CA PHE A 608 -40.88 -19.76 34.39
C PHE A 608 -41.69 -18.65 35.09
N GLY A 609 -42.67 -18.05 34.40
CA GLY A 609 -43.65 -17.12 34.97
C GLY A 609 -43.21 -15.66 35.00
N GLY A 610 -42.20 -15.26 34.22
CA GLY A 610 -41.83 -13.86 34.04
C GLY A 610 -42.66 -13.14 32.98
N GLU A 611 -42.57 -11.81 32.95
CA GLU A 611 -43.28 -10.95 31.98
C GLU A 611 -42.32 -10.19 31.06
N LEU A 612 -42.78 -9.91 29.83
CA LEU A 612 -42.03 -9.17 28.82
C LEU A 612 -42.61 -7.76 28.61
N GLY A 613 -41.73 -6.77 28.56
CA GLY A 613 -42.02 -5.39 28.18
C GLY A 613 -41.74 -5.12 26.71
N VAL A 614 -42.10 -3.92 26.26
CA VAL A 614 -41.73 -3.39 24.94
C VAL A 614 -40.79 -2.22 25.18
N LEU A 615 -39.65 -2.19 24.49
CA LEU A 615 -38.71 -1.07 24.55
C LEU A 615 -39.37 0.21 23.98
N ASP A 616 -39.15 1.34 24.66
CA ASP A 616 -39.56 2.66 24.14
C ASP A 616 -38.90 2.97 22.79
N TYR A 617 -37.67 2.48 22.60
CA TYR A 617 -36.93 2.58 21.35
C TYR A 617 -36.52 1.18 20.84
N PRO A 618 -37.05 0.73 19.70
CA PRO A 618 -36.77 -0.60 19.18
C PRO A 618 -35.31 -0.74 18.70
N MET A 619 -34.69 -1.88 19.01
CA MET A 619 -33.30 -2.17 18.70
C MET A 619 -33.21 -3.20 17.59
N HIS A 620 -33.37 -2.75 16.33
CA HIS A 620 -33.31 -3.57 15.12
C HIS A 620 -32.03 -3.29 14.34
N GLY A 621 -31.08 -4.24 14.36
CA GLY A 621 -29.80 -4.09 13.66
C GLY A 621 -28.87 -3.06 14.30
N LYS A 622 -28.91 -2.94 15.64
CA LYS A 622 -28.12 -1.95 16.38
C LYS A 622 -27.11 -2.63 17.30
N PRO A 623 -25.86 -2.12 17.38
CA PRO A 623 -24.90 -2.62 18.35
C PRO A 623 -25.18 -2.03 19.74
N SER A 624 -24.87 -2.78 20.79
CA SER A 624 -24.76 -2.27 22.16
C SER A 624 -23.58 -2.93 22.86
N MET A 625 -23.00 -2.25 23.84
CA MET A 625 -22.07 -2.88 24.78
C MET A 625 -22.85 -3.63 25.86
N VAL A 626 -22.44 -4.86 26.16
CA VAL A 626 -23.06 -5.73 27.16
C VAL A 626 -22.02 -6.16 28.17
N LYS A 627 -22.31 -5.90 29.44
CA LYS A 627 -21.51 -6.35 30.58
C LYS A 627 -22.07 -7.66 31.10
N HIS A 628 -21.20 -8.65 31.34
CA HIS A 628 -21.61 -9.97 31.80
C HIS A 628 -20.79 -10.45 33.01
N ARG A 629 -21.26 -11.53 33.65
CA ARG A 629 -20.66 -12.07 34.88
C ARG A 629 -19.60 -13.16 34.68
N GLY A 630 -19.17 -13.36 33.43
CA GLY A 630 -18.21 -14.42 33.05
C GLY A 630 -18.68 -15.86 33.27
N VAL A 631 -19.98 -16.11 33.44
CA VAL A 631 -20.54 -17.45 33.75
C VAL A 631 -21.28 -18.05 32.56
N GLY A 632 -21.34 -19.39 32.51
CA GLY A 632 -22.13 -20.12 31.50
C GLY A 632 -21.67 -19.82 30.09
N VAL A 633 -22.59 -19.40 29.21
CA VAL A 633 -22.26 -19.04 27.83
C VAL A 633 -21.18 -17.97 27.70
N PHE A 634 -20.99 -17.13 28.72
CA PHE A 634 -20.00 -16.05 28.70
C PHE A 634 -18.61 -16.41 29.23
N GLU A 635 -18.37 -17.67 29.59
CA GLU A 635 -17.08 -18.12 30.12
C GLU A 635 -15.92 -17.86 29.14
N GLY A 636 -14.84 -17.23 29.61
CA GLY A 636 -13.66 -16.92 28.80
C GLY A 636 -13.81 -15.78 27.80
N LEU A 637 -14.89 -14.99 27.89
CA LEU A 637 -15.07 -13.73 27.15
C LEU A 637 -14.59 -12.52 27.98
N PRO A 638 -14.18 -11.41 27.33
CA PRO A 638 -13.88 -10.14 28.01
C PRO A 638 -15.10 -9.62 28.76
N GLU A 639 -14.93 -8.95 29.92
CA GLU A 639 -16.03 -8.50 30.79
C GLU A 639 -17.15 -7.72 30.08
N GLU A 640 -16.80 -7.01 29.01
CA GLU A 640 -17.72 -6.31 28.13
C GLU A 640 -17.57 -6.82 26.69
N VAL A 641 -18.71 -7.09 26.04
CA VAL A 641 -18.78 -7.56 24.66
C VAL A 641 -19.75 -6.72 23.84
N LYS A 642 -19.35 -6.38 22.61
CA LYS A 642 -20.23 -5.71 21.64
C LYS A 642 -21.13 -6.74 20.98
N VAL A 643 -22.44 -6.49 20.99
CA VAL A 643 -23.44 -7.44 20.46
C VAL A 643 -24.47 -6.75 19.56
N GLY A 644 -25.04 -7.52 18.62
CA GLY A 644 -26.15 -7.09 17.77
C GLY A 644 -27.51 -7.37 18.38
N ARG A 645 -28.32 -6.31 18.53
CA ARG A 645 -29.71 -6.39 18.99
C ARG A 645 -30.67 -6.35 17.80
N TYR A 646 -31.65 -7.26 17.82
CA TYR A 646 -32.78 -7.31 16.89
C TYR A 646 -34.08 -7.60 17.64
N HIS A 647 -34.40 -6.79 18.65
CA HIS A 647 -35.57 -7.02 19.50
C HIS A 647 -36.30 -5.72 19.85
N SER A 648 -37.61 -5.84 19.98
CA SER A 648 -38.48 -4.84 20.59
C SER A 648 -38.93 -5.26 21.99
N LEU A 649 -39.06 -6.57 22.21
CA LEU A 649 -39.46 -7.13 23.50
C LEU A 649 -38.23 -7.37 24.38
N TYR A 650 -38.41 -7.27 25.70
CA TYR A 650 -37.36 -7.58 26.67
C TYR A 650 -37.96 -8.09 27.98
N ALA A 651 -37.17 -8.82 28.77
CA ALA A 651 -37.61 -9.28 30.08
C ALA A 651 -37.67 -8.13 31.09
N LEU A 652 -38.81 -7.97 31.78
CA LEU A 652 -38.97 -6.93 32.81
C LEU A 652 -38.21 -7.34 34.09
N PRO A 653 -37.22 -6.57 34.55
CA PRO A 653 -36.45 -6.90 35.75
C PRO A 653 -37.31 -7.13 36.99
N GLU A 654 -38.32 -6.31 37.22
CA GLU A 654 -39.24 -6.39 38.36
C GLU A 654 -40.21 -7.57 38.31
N LYS A 655 -40.33 -8.22 37.15
CA LYS A 655 -41.15 -9.42 36.93
C LYS A 655 -40.32 -10.67 36.65
N LEU A 656 -38.99 -10.61 36.82
CA LEU A 656 -38.14 -11.77 36.58
C LEU A 656 -38.30 -12.79 37.73
N PRO A 657 -38.64 -14.06 37.43
CA PRO A 657 -38.88 -15.05 38.47
C PRO A 657 -37.57 -15.40 39.20
N ALA A 658 -37.66 -15.66 40.52
CA ALA A 658 -36.49 -15.88 41.38
C ALA A 658 -35.66 -17.13 41.02
N VAL A 659 -36.17 -18.02 40.17
CA VAL A 659 -35.46 -19.20 39.66
C VAL A 659 -34.47 -18.86 38.53
N LEU A 660 -34.62 -17.69 37.90
CA LEU A 660 -33.69 -17.18 36.91
C LEU A 660 -32.72 -16.17 37.54
N GLU A 661 -31.46 -16.25 37.16
CA GLU A 661 -30.43 -15.25 37.45
C GLU A 661 -30.06 -14.47 36.20
N VAL A 662 -29.81 -13.18 36.35
CA VAL A 662 -29.33 -12.31 35.27
C VAL A 662 -27.81 -12.50 35.13
N THR A 663 -27.38 -12.89 33.93
CA THR A 663 -25.97 -13.16 33.61
C THR A 663 -25.31 -12.06 32.80
N ALA A 664 -26.11 -11.23 32.12
CA ALA A 664 -25.62 -10.09 31.34
C ALA A 664 -26.66 -8.96 31.23
N GLU A 665 -26.18 -7.71 31.16
CA GLU A 665 -26.97 -6.49 31.03
C GLU A 665 -26.32 -5.53 30.03
N SER A 666 -27.13 -4.79 29.26
CA SER A 666 -26.64 -3.72 28.38
C SER A 666 -26.49 -2.39 29.09
N GLU A 667 -25.79 -1.45 28.47
CA GLU A 667 -25.58 -0.08 28.98
C GLU A 667 -26.88 0.71 29.28
N ASP A 668 -27.98 0.38 28.61
CA ASP A 668 -29.32 0.94 28.84
C ASP A 668 -30.13 0.18 29.92
N GLY A 669 -29.50 -0.74 30.66
CA GLY A 669 -30.10 -1.44 31.81
C GLY A 669 -31.03 -2.59 31.43
N ILE A 670 -31.00 -3.06 30.17
CA ILE A 670 -31.84 -4.15 29.70
C ILE A 670 -31.16 -5.50 29.95
N ILE A 671 -31.94 -6.49 30.41
CA ILE A 671 -31.46 -7.86 30.61
C ILE A 671 -31.05 -8.47 29.27
N MET A 672 -29.78 -8.89 29.17
CA MET A 672 -29.17 -9.42 27.96
C MET A 672 -28.82 -10.90 28.06
N GLY A 673 -28.79 -11.48 29.26
CA GLY A 673 -28.56 -12.90 29.49
C GLY A 673 -29.25 -13.38 30.75
N VAL A 674 -29.79 -14.59 30.71
CA VAL A 674 -30.40 -15.27 31.86
C VAL A 674 -29.92 -16.71 31.96
N ARG A 675 -29.90 -17.24 33.17
CA ARG A 675 -29.62 -18.65 33.47
C ARG A 675 -30.57 -19.16 34.55
N HIS A 676 -31.01 -20.40 34.47
CA HIS A 676 -31.75 -21.04 35.55
C HIS A 676 -30.79 -21.52 36.64
N LYS A 677 -31.13 -21.28 37.91
CA LYS A 677 -30.24 -21.57 39.05
C LYS A 677 -29.91 -23.05 39.23
N THR A 678 -30.84 -23.94 38.88
CA THR A 678 -30.71 -25.40 39.08
C THR A 678 -30.85 -26.26 37.83
N LEU A 679 -31.36 -25.71 36.72
CA LEU A 679 -31.66 -26.46 35.49
C LEU A 679 -30.68 -26.03 34.41
N PRO A 680 -30.33 -26.88 33.43
CA PRO A 680 -29.41 -26.55 32.35
C PRO A 680 -30.08 -25.67 31.27
N VAL A 681 -30.66 -24.54 31.68
CA VAL A 681 -31.38 -23.60 30.82
C VAL A 681 -30.70 -22.24 30.87
N GLU A 682 -30.25 -21.75 29.72
CA GLU A 682 -29.62 -20.45 29.55
C GLU A 682 -30.17 -19.72 28.32
N GLY A 683 -30.06 -18.41 28.28
CA GLY A 683 -30.42 -17.66 27.09
C GLY A 683 -29.75 -16.31 27.01
N VAL A 684 -29.74 -15.74 25.80
CA VAL A 684 -29.28 -14.38 25.52
C VAL A 684 -30.30 -13.62 24.69
N GLN A 685 -30.43 -12.31 24.92
CA GLN A 685 -31.43 -11.47 24.23
C GLN A 685 -30.91 -10.94 22.88
N PHE A 686 -29.60 -10.77 22.75
CA PHE A 686 -28.95 -10.38 21.52
C PHE A 686 -28.70 -11.59 20.60
N HIS A 687 -28.17 -11.35 19.41
CA HIS A 687 -27.91 -12.36 18.38
C HIS A 687 -26.41 -12.69 18.31
N PRO A 688 -25.94 -13.81 18.88
CA PRO A 688 -24.53 -14.23 18.80
C PRO A 688 -24.04 -14.41 17.36
N GLU A 689 -24.92 -14.80 16.45
CA GLU A 689 -24.64 -15.06 15.03
C GLU A 689 -24.56 -13.80 14.16
N SER A 690 -24.95 -12.64 14.71
CA SER A 690 -24.97 -11.37 13.99
C SER A 690 -23.58 -10.89 13.60
N LEU A 691 -23.46 -10.23 12.45
CA LEU A 691 -22.27 -9.46 12.04
C LEU A 691 -21.84 -8.45 13.12
N LEU A 692 -22.80 -7.88 13.86
CA LEU A 692 -22.56 -6.91 14.92
C LEU A 692 -21.98 -7.53 16.21
N SER A 693 -22.03 -8.87 16.33
CA SER A 693 -21.48 -9.65 17.46
C SER A 693 -20.18 -10.40 17.07
N LEU A 694 -19.64 -10.12 15.87
CA LEU A 694 -18.52 -10.86 15.28
C LEU A 694 -17.16 -10.48 15.90
N GLU A 695 -17.10 -9.32 16.55
CA GLU A 695 -15.88 -8.81 17.18
C GLU A 695 -15.31 -9.82 18.20
N GLY A 696 -14.02 -10.15 18.05
CA GLY A 696 -13.34 -11.12 18.91
C GLY A 696 -13.84 -12.58 18.79
N GLY A 697 -14.78 -12.86 17.88
CA GLY A 697 -15.43 -14.18 17.77
C GLY A 697 -16.32 -14.51 18.97
N ALA A 698 -16.81 -13.50 19.70
CA ALA A 698 -17.55 -13.67 20.95
C ALA A 698 -18.78 -14.57 20.76
N GLY A 699 -19.59 -14.31 19.74
CA GLY A 699 -20.79 -15.11 19.49
C GLY A 699 -20.51 -16.58 19.18
N PHE A 700 -19.46 -16.90 18.42
CA PHE A 700 -19.06 -18.29 18.16
C PHE A 700 -18.59 -18.99 19.44
N ARG A 701 -17.80 -18.31 20.27
CA ARG A 701 -17.36 -18.83 21.57
C ARG A 701 -18.52 -19.09 22.53
N MET A 702 -19.57 -18.26 22.50
CA MET A 702 -20.78 -18.53 23.29
C MET A 702 -21.43 -19.85 22.87
N ILE A 703 -21.59 -20.09 21.57
CA ILE A 703 -22.12 -21.36 21.06
C ILE A 703 -21.20 -22.53 21.43
N GLU A 704 -19.89 -22.33 21.38
CA GLU A 704 -18.91 -23.33 21.82
C GLU A 704 -19.10 -23.71 23.31
N ASN A 705 -19.28 -22.71 24.18
CA ASN A 705 -19.52 -22.90 25.61
C ASN A 705 -20.84 -23.63 25.87
N VAL A 706 -21.91 -23.28 25.15
CA VAL A 706 -23.20 -23.99 25.23
C VAL A 706 -23.04 -25.47 24.88
N VAL A 707 -22.35 -25.77 23.77
CA VAL A 707 -22.11 -27.15 23.33
C VAL A 707 -21.24 -27.90 24.34
N ARG A 708 -20.21 -27.25 24.90
CA ARG A 708 -19.36 -27.84 25.94
C ARG A 708 -20.15 -28.17 27.21
N ALA A 709 -21.00 -27.25 27.66
CA ALA A 709 -21.85 -27.47 28.83
C ALA A 709 -22.83 -28.64 28.63
N SER A 710 -23.40 -28.80 27.43
CA SER A 710 -24.30 -29.92 27.14
C SER A 710 -23.64 -31.30 27.27
N LYS A 711 -22.34 -31.42 26.94
CA LYS A 711 -21.59 -32.67 27.11
C LYS A 711 -21.40 -33.05 28.56
N ALA A 712 -21.17 -32.09 29.44
CA ALA A 712 -21.04 -32.35 30.88
C ALA A 712 -22.36 -32.93 31.44
N VAL A 713 -23.49 -32.32 31.09
CA VAL A 713 -24.82 -32.80 31.51
C VAL A 713 -25.14 -34.18 30.94
N ARG A 714 -24.72 -34.48 29.70
CA ARG A 714 -24.87 -35.81 29.10
C ARG A 714 -24.08 -36.89 29.84
N GLN A 715 -22.93 -36.58 30.41
CA GLN A 715 -22.14 -37.56 31.17
C GLN A 715 -22.75 -37.90 32.53
N GLU A 716 -23.66 -37.06 33.02
CA GLU A 716 -24.35 -37.20 34.31
C GLU A 716 -25.76 -37.84 34.19
N ARG A 717 -26.32 -37.90 32.98
CA ARG A 717 -27.59 -38.58 32.62
C ARG A 717 -27.33 -39.99 32.12
#